data_AF-I0IFS9-F1
#
_entry.id   AF-I0IFS9-F1
#
_cell.length_a   1.000
_cell.length_b   1.000
_cell.length_c   1.000
_cell.angle_alpha   90.00
_cell.angle_beta   90.00
_cell.angle_gamma   90.00
#
_symmetry.space_group_name_H-M   'P 1'
#
loop_
_entity.id
_entity.type
_entity.pdbx_description
1 polymer ?
#
loop_
_entity_poly.entity_id
_entity_poly.type
_entity_poly.pdbx_seq_one_letter_code
_entity_poly.pdbx_strand_id
1 'polypeptide(L)'
;MAARQAGFFVKHTEKIILAVAAAFALLLVAIAWLGVFGSPASTRINGVVVTPENVQDIVNAEADRLRSKLDETEPGVPEVQIPNYAEDFSSRIAAPILAGDPRLVSGGLDRAGLTAATFVLQQNSFPAYFLPTPPVPTDVTLKAGTAVLADPASEGDAAARERLVELRNRLDIREPGDFQFVSVMGRFPLQSWSERLEGQDPEGSRQPIPENVWRPRLGLAAVYLLRQRQDARTGAWGEPERVEVLPGQPGFLPGEPTGIEDLPQAQAAVAFLQAQQSDVAQVPFPATAHQPWTPPSGRDRVFTPEERERLAELEEDIEQLKSSIAREQGRDEPTSQPERRRPQRPERNRGGGGFGGGFAGGGFDGGFGGGPDFGGGPPRGVDRGGPSAGSDPDQRRIQRFQDELAEKQAELNDLLGVDEDLSVPGGGFPGSGGFPGGGGFDGGFGGGFDGGGFPGNMDGFAGSRGGAGTGLGTAEAAGPEEVVIWAHDLTAQPGETYRYKLLAAPINPLFRYSRVADEQREENRDRLAIAPSAEEVEGLEWTPPVTLNPLADFFFLSGNAEQDRANIEVWKVYDGLWQVATFEENPGNGIGGTETLDVRGRRQRVDLSTGALLLDIDVLQAIDRNPDTRMVYENPDGTIRSRMRQDDQESERRRLLQDRLQTQQEQLGLAG
;
A
#
# COMPACT_ATOMS: atom_id res chain seq x y z
N MET A 1 79.29 38.09 -27.40
CA MET A 1 78.71 37.29 -26.31
C MET A 1 77.59 38.11 -25.67
N ALA A 2 76.34 37.81 -26.03
CA ALA A 2 75.18 38.56 -25.56
C ALA A 2 74.53 37.82 -24.38
N ALA A 3 74.53 38.45 -23.20
CA ALA A 3 73.84 37.97 -22.02
C ALA A 3 72.33 38.05 -22.27
N ARG A 4 71.67 36.89 -22.40
CA ARG A 4 70.20 36.80 -22.47
C ARG A 4 69.63 37.29 -21.13
N GLN A 5 68.93 38.42 -21.17
CA GLN A 5 68.13 38.88 -20.04
C GLN A 5 67.07 37.82 -19.71
N ALA A 6 67.13 37.26 -18.52
CA ALA A 6 66.11 36.34 -18.02
C ALA A 6 64.75 37.07 -18.01
N GLY A 7 63.76 36.46 -18.66
CA GLY A 7 62.41 37.02 -18.78
C GLY A 7 61.78 37.30 -17.43
N PHE A 8 60.92 38.32 -17.39
CA PHE A 8 60.20 38.81 -16.21
C PHE A 8 59.61 37.70 -15.32
N PHE A 9 59.09 36.63 -15.94
CA PHE A 9 58.57 35.46 -15.23
C PHE A 9 59.61 34.78 -14.35
N VAL A 10 60.84 34.53 -14.84
CA VAL A 10 61.90 33.87 -14.06
C VAL A 10 62.32 34.69 -12.84
N LYS A 11 62.26 36.03 -12.93
CA LYS A 11 62.55 36.92 -11.80
C LYS A 11 61.45 36.94 -10.74
N HIS A 12 60.24 36.49 -11.06
CA HIS A 12 59.07 36.63 -10.18
C HIS A 12 58.37 35.32 -9.85
N THR A 13 58.81 34.19 -10.41
CA THR A 13 58.29 32.86 -10.07
C THR A 13 58.32 32.62 -8.55
N GLU A 14 59.41 33.00 -7.88
CA GLU A 14 59.54 32.84 -6.42
C GLU A 14 58.47 33.62 -5.64
N LYS A 15 58.15 34.86 -6.08
CA LYS A 15 57.15 35.71 -5.43
C LYS A 15 55.73 35.18 -5.63
N ILE A 16 55.46 34.63 -6.82
CA ILE A 16 54.16 34.03 -7.15
C ILE A 16 53.94 32.77 -6.30
N ILE A 17 54.96 31.91 -6.17
CA ILE A 17 54.87 30.71 -5.33
C ILE A 17 54.64 31.08 -3.86
N LEU A 18 55.35 32.09 -3.33
CA LEU A 18 55.14 32.58 -1.97
C LEU A 18 53.73 33.16 -1.75
N ALA A 19 53.18 33.90 -2.72
CA ALA A 19 51.83 34.45 -2.64
C ALA A 19 50.76 33.34 -2.64
N VAL A 20 50.93 32.31 -3.48
CA VAL A 20 50.00 31.16 -3.52
C VAL A 20 50.06 30.35 -2.23
N ALA A 21 51.27 30.11 -1.69
CA ALA A 21 51.43 29.39 -0.42
C ALA A 21 50.78 30.15 0.75
N ALA A 22 50.92 31.48 0.80
CA ALA A 22 50.28 32.31 1.82
C ALA A 22 48.74 32.31 1.70
N ALA A 23 48.21 32.38 0.48
CA ALA A 23 46.77 32.31 0.23
C ALA A 23 46.19 30.94 0.66
N PHE A 24 46.91 29.85 0.37
CA PHE A 24 46.50 28.51 0.77
C PHE A 24 46.53 28.32 2.29
N ALA A 25 47.56 28.85 2.96
CA ALA A 25 47.63 28.83 4.42
C ALA A 25 46.47 29.61 5.07
N LEU A 26 46.11 30.78 4.54
CA LEU A 26 44.96 31.56 5.01
C LEU A 26 43.63 30.83 4.79
N LEU A 27 43.48 30.16 3.64
CA LEU A 27 42.31 29.34 3.36
C LEU A 27 42.16 28.19 4.38
N LEU A 28 43.26 27.50 4.70
CA LEU A 28 43.25 26.42 5.70
C LEU A 28 42.90 26.94 7.10
N VAL A 29 43.41 28.12 7.48
CA VAL A 29 43.04 28.76 8.75
C VAL A 29 41.56 29.14 8.76
N ALA A 30 41.03 29.66 7.65
CA ALA A 30 39.60 30.00 7.53
C ALA A 30 38.70 28.75 7.62
N ILE A 31 39.07 27.66 6.96
CA ILE A 31 38.36 26.38 7.04
C ILE A 31 38.43 25.81 8.46
N ALA A 32 39.60 25.82 9.10
CA ALA A 32 39.75 25.38 10.48
C ALA A 32 38.92 26.24 11.45
N TRP A 33 38.87 27.56 11.23
CA TRP A 33 38.06 28.46 12.05
C TRP A 33 36.56 28.22 11.87
N LEU A 34 36.10 28.07 10.63
CA LEU A 34 34.69 27.79 10.31
C LEU A 34 34.25 26.40 10.80
N GLY A 35 35.10 25.38 10.69
CA GLY A 35 34.78 24.02 11.12
C GLY A 35 34.88 23.79 12.63
N VAL A 36 35.82 24.44 13.32
CA VAL A 36 36.04 24.23 14.77
C VAL A 36 35.24 25.21 15.63
N PHE A 37 35.03 26.44 15.16
CA PHE A 37 34.32 27.47 15.93
C PHE A 37 32.98 27.90 15.31
N GLY A 38 32.73 27.62 14.02
CA GLY A 38 31.55 28.12 13.30
C GLY A 38 30.33 27.20 13.33
N SER A 39 30.49 25.90 13.58
CA SER A 39 29.38 24.95 13.73
C SER A 39 29.34 24.43 15.17
N PRO A 40 28.56 25.04 16.09
CA PRO A 40 28.27 24.38 17.35
C PRO A 40 27.62 23.03 17.01
N ALA A 41 28.21 21.94 17.50
CA ALA A 41 27.65 20.60 17.38
C ALA A 41 26.21 20.65 17.94
N SER A 42 25.24 20.74 17.04
CA SER A 42 23.84 20.71 17.36
C SER A 42 23.33 19.34 16.97
N THR A 43 22.69 18.67 17.91
CA THR A 43 22.08 17.37 17.70
C THR A 43 20.57 17.60 17.70
N ARG A 44 19.85 16.93 16.79
CA ARG A 44 18.39 16.96 16.80
C ARG A 44 17.90 15.85 17.72
N ILE A 45 17.10 16.21 18.71
CA ILE A 45 16.38 15.26 19.56
C ILE A 45 14.89 15.60 19.36
N ASN A 46 14.11 14.66 18.84
CA ASN A 46 12.67 14.81 18.55
C ASN A 46 12.34 16.03 17.67
N GLY A 47 13.09 16.25 16.59
CA GLY A 47 12.86 17.34 15.63
C GLY A 47 13.30 18.74 16.09
N VAL A 48 13.67 18.92 17.37
CA VAL A 48 14.20 20.20 17.88
C VAL A 48 15.72 20.21 17.78
N VAL A 49 16.29 21.24 17.16
CA VAL A 49 17.74 21.45 17.09
C VAL A 49 18.24 21.86 18.47
N VAL A 50 18.94 20.96 19.16
CA VAL A 50 19.45 21.21 20.50
C VAL A 50 20.90 21.69 20.41
N THR A 51 21.15 22.91 20.87
CA THR A 51 22.50 23.44 21.09
C THR A 51 22.98 23.07 22.49
N PRO A 52 24.31 22.97 22.74
CA PRO A 52 24.85 22.65 24.07
C PRO A 52 24.34 23.57 25.20
N GLU A 53 23.97 24.80 24.86
CA GLU A 53 23.40 25.78 25.80
C GLU A 53 21.97 25.40 26.24
N ASN A 54 21.18 24.79 25.35
CA ASN A 54 19.77 24.48 25.57
C ASN A 54 19.54 23.02 26.01
N VAL A 55 20.56 22.15 25.98
CA VAL A 55 20.45 20.75 26.43
C VAL A 55 19.96 20.68 27.87
N GLN A 56 20.49 21.54 28.75
CA GLN A 56 20.14 21.53 30.17
C GLN A 56 18.66 21.87 30.39
N ASP A 57 18.12 22.82 29.63
CA ASP A 57 16.73 23.25 29.76
C ASP A 57 15.75 22.19 29.26
N ILE A 58 16.07 21.51 28.15
CA ILE A 58 15.24 20.42 27.62
C ILE A 58 15.24 19.21 28.56
N VAL A 59 16.41 18.84 29.10
CA VAL A 59 16.52 17.73 30.06
C VAL A 59 15.77 18.05 31.35
N ASN A 60 15.86 19.28 31.85
CA ASN A 60 15.12 19.70 33.04
C ASN A 60 13.61 19.71 32.79
N ALA A 61 13.15 20.20 31.63
CA ALA A 61 11.73 20.21 31.28
C ALA A 61 11.14 18.78 31.21
N GLU A 62 11.89 17.82 30.63
CA GLU A 62 11.43 16.44 30.56
C GLU A 62 11.48 15.74 31.93
N ALA A 63 12.50 16.04 32.75
CA ALA A 63 12.59 15.56 34.12
C ALA A 63 11.43 16.08 34.99
N ASP A 64 11.05 17.36 34.83
CA ASP A 64 9.91 17.96 35.52
C ASP A 64 8.58 17.38 35.03
N ARG A 65 8.45 17.09 33.73
CA ARG A 65 7.30 16.39 33.16
C ARG A 65 7.16 14.98 33.74
N LEU A 66 8.25 14.22 33.82
CA LEU A 66 8.25 12.88 34.42
C LEU A 66 7.93 12.94 35.92
N ARG A 67 8.48 13.92 36.64
CA ARG A 67 8.10 14.16 38.05
C ARG A 67 6.62 14.50 38.20
N SER A 68 6.06 15.33 37.33
CA SER A 68 4.63 15.66 37.37
C SER A 68 3.75 14.44 37.14
N LYS A 69 4.17 13.50 36.27
CA LYS A 69 3.48 12.21 36.06
C LYS A 69 3.65 11.23 37.23
N LEU A 70 4.75 11.31 37.97
CA LEU A 70 5.01 10.49 39.16
C LEU A 70 4.32 11.04 40.42
N ASP A 71 4.20 12.36 40.53
CA ASP A 71 3.55 13.07 41.64
C ASP A 71 2.04 13.27 41.39
N GLU A 72 1.55 13.08 40.16
CA GLU A 72 0.13 12.82 39.87
C GLU A 72 -0.25 11.57 40.64
N THR A 73 -0.75 11.81 41.85
CA THR A 73 -1.25 10.81 42.77
C THR A 73 -2.24 9.98 41.99
N GLU A 74 -1.93 8.69 41.77
CA GLU A 74 -2.73 7.74 41.00
C GLU A 74 -4.21 8.11 41.17
N PRO A 75 -4.93 8.50 40.09
CA PRO A 75 -6.32 8.88 40.20
C PRO A 75 -7.01 7.74 40.91
N GLY A 76 -7.43 8.01 42.16
CA GLY A 76 -7.85 6.97 43.10
C GLY A 76 -8.79 6.06 42.35
N VAL A 77 -8.41 4.78 42.21
CA VAL A 77 -9.09 3.79 41.38
C VAL A 77 -10.57 4.05 41.56
N PRO A 78 -11.30 4.53 40.52
CA PRO A 78 -12.69 4.90 40.69
C PRO A 78 -13.35 3.69 41.32
N GLU A 79 -14.02 3.89 42.46
CA GLU A 79 -14.66 2.81 43.19
C GLU A 79 -15.65 2.18 42.21
N VAL A 80 -15.20 1.11 41.56
CA VAL A 80 -15.98 0.39 40.57
C VAL A 80 -17.08 -0.21 41.39
N GLN A 81 -18.25 0.43 41.37
CA GLN A 81 -19.46 -0.14 41.91
C GLN A 81 -19.74 -1.37 41.06
N ILE A 82 -19.22 -2.51 41.50
CA ILE A 82 -19.49 -3.80 40.88
C ILE A 82 -21.01 -3.94 40.96
N PRO A 83 -21.74 -3.91 39.82
CA PRO A 83 -23.17 -4.12 39.83
C PRO A 83 -23.45 -5.42 40.56
N ASN A 84 -24.52 -5.48 41.36
CA ASN A 84 -24.85 -6.68 42.11
C ASN A 84 -25.32 -7.79 41.14
N TYR A 85 -24.38 -8.43 40.47
CA TYR A 85 -24.62 -9.46 39.46
C TYR A 85 -25.38 -10.64 40.04
N ALA A 86 -25.32 -10.87 41.36
CA ALA A 86 -26.13 -11.87 42.03
C ALA A 86 -27.63 -11.52 41.99
N GLU A 87 -27.99 -10.23 42.08
CA GLU A 87 -29.37 -9.74 42.00
C GLU A 87 -29.88 -9.70 40.55
N ASP A 88 -29.05 -9.28 39.59
CA ASP A 88 -29.42 -9.31 38.16
C ASP A 88 -29.55 -10.76 37.65
N PHE A 89 -28.67 -11.65 38.10
CA PHE A 89 -28.76 -13.07 37.75
C PHE A 89 -29.94 -13.76 38.44
N SER A 90 -30.17 -13.52 39.73
CA SER A 90 -31.32 -14.09 40.43
C SER A 90 -32.65 -13.53 39.91
N SER A 91 -32.70 -12.25 39.51
CA SER A 91 -33.89 -11.68 38.86
C SER A 91 -34.09 -12.23 37.43
N ARG A 92 -33.04 -12.53 36.66
CA ARG A 92 -33.16 -13.22 35.36
C ARG A 92 -33.54 -14.70 35.48
N ILE A 93 -33.11 -15.38 36.54
CA ILE A 93 -33.54 -16.75 36.84
C ILE A 93 -34.96 -16.79 37.38
N ALA A 94 -35.33 -15.81 38.21
CA ALA A 94 -36.69 -15.67 38.75
C ALA A 94 -37.66 -15.06 37.75
N ALA A 95 -37.16 -14.35 36.74
CA ALA A 95 -37.96 -13.88 35.62
C ALA A 95 -38.51 -15.12 34.90
N PRO A 96 -39.84 -15.24 34.79
CA PRO A 96 -40.44 -16.36 34.09
C PRO A 96 -39.90 -16.39 32.67
N ILE A 97 -39.22 -17.48 32.31
CA ILE A 97 -38.61 -17.70 30.99
C ILE A 97 -39.64 -17.51 29.86
N LEU A 98 -40.93 -17.58 30.17
CA LEU A 98 -42.05 -17.21 29.32
C LEU A 98 -43.14 -16.54 30.16
N ALA A 99 -43.24 -15.20 30.11
CA ALA A 99 -44.51 -14.50 30.29
C ALA A 99 -45.31 -14.43 28.96
N GLY A 100 -44.99 -15.32 28.02
CA GLY A 100 -45.89 -15.66 26.92
C GLY A 100 -46.88 -16.69 27.44
N ASP A 101 -48.15 -16.29 27.48
CA ASP A 101 -49.32 -17.15 27.69
C ASP A 101 -49.08 -18.56 27.13
N PRO A 102 -48.86 -19.59 27.97
CA PRO A 102 -48.67 -20.95 27.50
C PRO A 102 -50.03 -21.47 27.08
N ARG A 103 -50.50 -21.03 25.92
CA ARG A 103 -51.47 -21.80 25.14
C ARG A 103 -50.75 -23.03 24.62
N LEU A 104 -50.58 -23.97 25.54
CA LEU A 104 -50.51 -25.39 25.28
C LEU A 104 -51.69 -25.74 24.37
N VAL A 105 -51.47 -25.67 23.06
CA VAL A 105 -52.22 -26.46 22.09
C VAL A 105 -51.68 -27.88 22.21
N SER A 106 -52.01 -28.53 23.34
CA SER A 106 -52.07 -29.98 23.40
C SER A 106 -53.50 -30.35 22.99
N GLY A 107 -53.72 -30.34 21.68
CA GLY A 107 -55.02 -30.57 21.08
C GLY A 107 -54.78 -31.25 19.75
N GLY A 108 -55.33 -32.45 19.63
CA GLY A 108 -55.15 -33.40 18.54
C GLY A 108 -55.02 -32.79 17.15
N LEU A 109 -54.16 -33.42 16.36
CA LEU A 109 -54.18 -33.44 14.91
C LEU A 109 -55.59 -33.87 14.42
N ASP A 110 -56.56 -32.95 14.42
CA ASP A 110 -57.77 -33.09 13.63
C ASP A 110 -57.69 -32.19 12.40
N ARG A 111 -57.85 -32.86 11.28
CA ARG A 111 -57.40 -32.49 9.94
C ARG A 111 -58.34 -31.53 9.21
N ALA A 112 -59.03 -30.64 9.94
CA ALA A 112 -60.00 -29.75 9.32
C ALA A 112 -60.17 -28.44 10.11
N GLY A 113 -59.69 -27.33 9.53
CA GLY A 113 -60.28 -26.01 9.83
C GLY A 113 -59.46 -25.00 10.62
N LEU A 114 -58.13 -25.12 10.73
CA LEU A 114 -57.31 -23.96 11.10
C LEU A 114 -57.27 -22.98 9.93
N THR A 115 -58.19 -22.01 9.94
CA THR A 115 -58.15 -20.85 9.06
C THR A 115 -56.82 -20.13 9.26
N ALA A 116 -56.09 -19.90 8.17
CA ALA A 116 -54.76 -19.28 8.10
C ALA A 116 -54.68 -17.81 8.62
N ALA A 117 -55.64 -17.36 9.41
CA ALA A 117 -55.84 -15.95 9.76
C ALA A 117 -55.20 -15.52 11.10
N THR A 118 -54.55 -16.41 11.87
CA THR A 118 -54.13 -16.07 13.24
C THR A 118 -52.62 -16.17 13.52
N PHE A 119 -51.79 -16.49 12.53
CA PHE A 119 -50.36 -16.20 12.60
C PHE A 119 -50.10 -14.84 11.97
N VAL A 120 -50.56 -13.78 12.64
CA VAL A 120 -49.92 -12.48 12.49
C VAL A 120 -48.56 -12.66 13.13
N LEU A 121 -47.56 -13.04 12.33
CA LEU A 121 -46.17 -12.81 12.67
C LEU A 121 -46.14 -11.36 13.14
N GLN A 122 -45.98 -11.13 14.45
CA GLN A 122 -45.57 -9.83 14.95
C GLN A 122 -44.38 -9.47 14.07
N GLN A 123 -44.55 -8.50 13.18
CA GLN A 123 -43.47 -7.98 12.37
C GLN A 123 -42.45 -7.53 13.40
N ASN A 124 -41.43 -8.37 13.60
CA ASN A 124 -40.30 -8.01 14.42
C ASN A 124 -39.66 -6.86 13.68
N SER A 125 -40.02 -5.64 14.06
CA SER A 125 -39.38 -4.43 13.56
C SER A 125 -37.91 -4.56 13.95
N PHE A 126 -37.07 -4.84 12.97
CA PHE A 126 -35.63 -4.84 13.19
C PHE A 126 -35.20 -3.45 13.64
N PRO A 127 -34.20 -3.34 14.53
CA PRO A 127 -33.70 -2.04 14.95
C PRO A 127 -33.12 -1.29 13.74
N ALA A 128 -33.29 0.03 13.76
CA ALA A 128 -32.55 0.93 12.89
C ALA A 128 -31.24 1.30 13.59
N TYR A 129 -30.12 1.17 12.88
CA TYR A 129 -28.78 1.45 13.42
C TYR A 129 -28.22 2.78 12.92
N PHE A 130 -27.57 3.54 13.78
CA PHE A 130 -26.86 4.74 13.40
C PHE A 130 -25.55 4.36 12.71
N LEU A 131 -25.44 4.71 11.43
CA LEU A 131 -24.21 4.53 10.66
C LEU A 131 -23.58 5.92 10.44
N PRO A 132 -22.52 6.29 11.19
CA PRO A 132 -21.84 7.56 11.02
C PRO A 132 -21.10 7.62 9.68
N THR A 133 -20.72 8.83 9.25
CA THR A 133 -19.82 9.01 8.11
C THR A 133 -18.36 8.82 8.54
N PRO A 134 -17.51 8.24 7.69
CA PRO A 134 -16.11 8.01 8.02
C PRO A 134 -15.31 9.31 8.05
N PRO A 135 -14.28 9.41 8.91
CA PRO A 135 -13.41 10.57 8.93
C PRO A 135 -12.63 10.68 7.62
N VAL A 136 -12.09 11.87 7.36
CA VAL A 136 -11.27 12.12 6.19
C VAL A 136 -9.78 11.96 6.52
N PRO A 137 -8.93 11.58 5.54
CA PRO A 137 -7.49 11.48 5.75
C PRO A 137 -6.83 12.82 6.12
N THR A 138 -5.83 12.76 6.98
CA THR A 138 -4.97 13.89 7.41
C THR A 138 -3.56 13.76 6.82
N ASP A 139 -2.73 14.78 7.05
CA ASP A 139 -1.31 14.81 6.68
C ASP A 139 -1.04 14.44 5.21
N VAL A 140 -1.84 15.03 4.32
CA VAL A 140 -1.80 14.72 2.90
C VAL A 140 -0.54 15.30 2.27
N THR A 141 0.26 14.44 1.65
CA THR A 141 1.45 14.78 0.88
C THR A 141 1.33 14.24 -0.54
N LEU A 142 1.98 14.89 -1.50
CA LEU A 142 1.93 14.50 -2.90
C LEU A 142 3.32 14.43 -3.50
N LYS A 143 3.47 13.54 -4.46
CA LYS A 143 4.65 13.42 -5.31
C LYS A 143 4.21 13.28 -6.75
N ALA A 144 4.83 14.04 -7.63
CA ALA A 144 4.65 13.93 -9.07
C ALA A 144 5.95 13.51 -9.74
N GLY A 145 5.85 12.68 -10.77
CA GLY A 145 7.04 12.17 -11.44
C GLY A 145 6.76 11.67 -12.86
N THR A 146 7.80 11.14 -13.48
CA THR A 146 7.73 10.44 -14.75
C THR A 146 8.36 9.07 -14.53
N ALA A 147 7.71 8.03 -15.06
CA ALA A 147 8.15 6.66 -14.94
C ALA A 147 8.05 5.97 -16.31
N VAL A 148 8.74 4.84 -16.44
CA VAL A 148 8.64 3.96 -17.60
C VAL A 148 7.97 2.69 -17.16
N LEU A 149 6.83 2.37 -17.77
CA LEU A 149 6.10 1.15 -17.49
C LEU A 149 6.97 -0.05 -17.87
N ALA A 150 7.03 -1.06 -17.00
CA ALA A 150 7.73 -2.30 -17.30
C ALA A 150 7.19 -2.96 -18.58
N ASP A 151 8.03 -3.73 -19.26
CA ASP A 151 7.59 -4.57 -20.35
C ASP A 151 6.73 -5.71 -19.77
N PRO A 152 5.47 -5.91 -20.18
CA PRO A 152 4.70 -7.07 -19.75
C PRO A 152 5.43 -8.41 -19.98
N ALA A 153 6.32 -8.48 -20.97
CA ALA A 153 7.13 -9.67 -21.23
C ALA A 153 8.23 -9.92 -20.18
N SER A 154 8.66 -8.90 -19.42
CA SER A 154 9.60 -9.09 -18.30
C SER A 154 8.91 -9.56 -17.02
N GLU A 155 7.58 -9.45 -16.95
CA GLU A 155 6.81 -9.82 -15.77
C GLU A 155 6.61 -11.34 -15.68
N GLY A 156 6.99 -11.93 -14.54
CA GLY A 156 6.91 -13.38 -14.33
C GLY A 156 5.48 -13.85 -14.06
N ASP A 157 4.73 -13.07 -13.31
CA ASP A 157 3.35 -13.38 -12.94
C ASP A 157 2.36 -13.06 -14.08
N ALA A 158 1.44 -13.99 -14.34
CA ALA A 158 0.48 -13.86 -15.44
C ALA A 158 -0.55 -12.75 -15.17
N ALA A 159 -0.98 -12.58 -13.92
CA ALA A 159 -1.97 -11.58 -13.55
C ALA A 159 -1.35 -10.17 -13.55
N ALA A 160 -0.12 -10.02 -13.07
CA ALA A 160 0.66 -8.78 -13.19
C ALA A 160 0.88 -8.40 -14.67
N ARG A 161 1.22 -9.38 -15.53
CA ARG A 161 1.34 -9.16 -16.98
C ARG A 161 0.04 -8.65 -17.61
N GLU A 162 -1.10 -9.28 -17.30
CA GLU A 162 -2.41 -8.85 -17.81
C GLU A 162 -2.75 -7.42 -17.36
N ARG A 163 -2.52 -7.10 -16.07
CA ARG A 163 -2.70 -5.76 -15.52
C ARG A 163 -1.83 -4.72 -16.23
N LEU A 164 -0.57 -5.02 -16.54
CA LEU A 164 0.31 -4.12 -17.28
C LEU A 164 -0.15 -3.88 -18.72
N VAL A 165 -0.68 -4.92 -19.39
CA VAL A 165 -1.26 -4.78 -20.74
C VAL A 165 -2.51 -3.91 -20.72
N GLU A 166 -3.41 -4.15 -19.77
CA GLU A 166 -4.61 -3.34 -19.59
C GLU A 166 -4.26 -1.87 -19.30
N LEU A 167 -3.31 -1.65 -18.38
CA LEU A 167 -2.85 -0.32 -18.04
C LEU A 167 -2.21 0.41 -19.23
N ARG A 168 -1.36 -0.28 -20.01
CA ARG A 168 -0.75 0.28 -21.22
C ARG A 168 -1.81 0.73 -22.23
N ASN A 169 -2.84 -0.09 -22.44
CA ASN A 169 -3.94 0.24 -23.33
C ASN A 169 -4.76 1.44 -22.82
N ARG A 170 -5.02 1.48 -21.51
CA ARG A 170 -5.81 2.55 -20.89
C ARG A 170 -5.09 3.90 -20.92
N LEU A 171 -3.77 3.91 -20.79
CA LEU A 171 -2.96 5.12 -20.83
C LEU A 171 -2.55 5.53 -22.27
N ASP A 172 -2.93 4.76 -23.29
CA ASP A 172 -2.49 4.93 -24.70
C ASP A 172 -0.95 5.06 -24.82
N ILE A 173 -0.23 4.31 -24.00
CA ILE A 173 1.24 4.37 -23.95
C ILE A 173 1.81 3.55 -25.11
N ARG A 174 2.57 4.22 -25.97
CA ARG A 174 3.40 3.58 -27.02
C ARG A 174 4.78 3.28 -26.46
N GLU A 175 5.59 2.50 -27.18
CA GLU A 175 6.99 2.30 -26.79
C GLU A 175 7.83 3.54 -27.12
N PRO A 176 8.70 4.00 -26.20
CA PRO A 176 8.94 3.50 -24.84
C PRO A 176 7.82 3.89 -23.86
N GLY A 177 7.64 3.07 -22.83
CA GLY A 177 6.50 3.11 -21.92
C GLY A 177 6.41 4.32 -20.98
N ASP A 178 6.84 5.51 -21.39
CA ASP A 178 6.88 6.72 -20.57
C ASP A 178 5.48 7.21 -20.20
N PHE A 179 5.26 7.47 -18.91
CA PHE A 179 4.05 8.10 -18.41
C PHE A 179 4.34 9.01 -17.22
N GLN A 180 3.43 9.94 -16.98
CA GLN A 180 3.49 10.80 -15.81
C GLN A 180 2.50 10.33 -14.76
N PHE A 181 2.86 10.57 -13.50
CA PHE A 181 2.04 10.14 -12.39
C PHE A 181 2.02 11.20 -11.30
N VAL A 182 0.94 11.17 -10.53
CA VAL A 182 0.84 11.81 -9.23
C VAL A 182 0.48 10.74 -8.20
N SER A 183 1.29 10.59 -7.15
CA SER A 183 0.98 9.77 -5.99
C SER A 183 0.63 10.67 -4.82
N VAL A 184 -0.48 10.39 -4.15
CA VAL A 184 -0.94 11.16 -2.99
C VAL A 184 -1.01 10.22 -1.80
N MET A 185 -0.38 10.59 -0.70
CA MET A 185 -0.30 9.85 0.55
C MET A 185 -0.96 10.66 1.66
N GLY A 186 -1.56 9.99 2.64
CA GLY A 186 -2.06 10.60 3.87
C GLY A 186 -2.26 9.56 4.97
N ARG A 187 -2.88 9.98 6.08
CA ARG A 187 -3.13 9.14 7.25
C ARG A 187 -4.63 9.04 7.50
N PHE A 188 -5.15 7.83 7.57
CA PHE A 188 -6.54 7.58 7.94
C PHE A 188 -6.65 7.34 9.45
N PRO A 189 -7.40 8.16 10.20
CA PRO A 189 -7.51 8.03 11.65
C PRO A 189 -8.49 6.90 12.01
N LEU A 190 -7.99 5.67 12.05
CA LEU A 190 -8.80 4.47 12.27
C LEU A 190 -9.44 4.47 13.66
N GLN A 191 -8.75 5.01 14.67
CA GLN A 191 -9.27 5.18 16.02
C GLN A 191 -10.46 6.15 16.07
N SER A 192 -10.38 7.28 15.35
CA SER A 192 -11.52 8.20 15.24
C SER A 192 -12.70 7.56 14.50
N TRP A 193 -12.44 6.62 13.59
CA TRP A 193 -13.51 5.87 12.93
C TRP A 193 -14.21 4.90 13.88
N SER A 194 -13.47 4.15 14.72
CA SER A 194 -14.09 3.29 15.74
C SER A 194 -14.90 4.09 16.76
N GLU A 195 -14.39 5.23 17.22
CA GLU A 195 -15.10 6.11 18.17
C GLU A 195 -16.42 6.63 17.58
N ARG A 196 -16.43 6.98 16.28
CA ARG A 196 -17.66 7.38 15.59
C ARG A 196 -18.67 6.22 15.55
N LEU A 197 -18.24 5.00 15.29
CA LEU A 197 -19.09 3.80 15.26
C LEU A 197 -19.69 3.44 16.63
N GLU A 198 -18.99 3.75 17.71
CA GLU A 198 -19.49 3.65 19.09
C GLU A 198 -20.45 4.77 19.48
N GLY A 199 -20.39 5.89 18.75
CA GLY A 199 -21.21 7.07 18.96
C GLY A 199 -22.72 6.80 18.91
N GLN A 200 -23.47 7.58 19.69
CA GLN A 200 -24.93 7.57 19.67
C GLN A 200 -25.46 8.44 18.53
N ASP A 201 -26.63 8.07 17.99
CA ASP A 201 -27.34 8.91 17.02
C ASP A 201 -27.58 10.31 17.61
N PRO A 202 -27.10 11.39 16.96
CA PRO A 202 -27.37 12.76 17.41
C PRO A 202 -28.87 13.06 17.54
N GLU A 203 -29.72 12.41 16.75
CA GLU A 203 -31.18 12.58 16.78
C GLU A 203 -31.87 11.63 17.79
N GLY A 204 -31.15 10.64 18.33
CA GLY A 204 -31.69 9.61 19.22
C GLY A 204 -32.73 8.69 18.58
N SER A 205 -32.84 8.68 17.25
CA SER A 205 -33.83 7.92 16.49
C SER A 205 -33.36 6.49 16.18
N ARG A 206 -32.04 6.28 16.12
CA ARG A 206 -31.39 5.02 15.76
C ARG A 206 -30.49 4.53 16.90
N GLN A 207 -30.33 3.20 17.00
CA GLN A 207 -29.46 2.56 18.00
C GLN A 207 -28.01 2.55 17.53
N PRO A 208 -27.01 2.60 18.42
CA PRO A 208 -25.62 2.39 18.03
C PRO A 208 -25.44 0.98 17.44
N ILE A 209 -24.48 0.83 16.51
CA ILE A 209 -24.18 -0.48 15.92
C ILE A 209 -23.51 -1.34 17.00
N PRO A 210 -23.99 -2.57 17.25
CA PRO A 210 -23.36 -3.45 18.23
C PRO A 210 -21.89 -3.71 17.87
N GLU A 211 -21.00 -3.64 18.87
CA GLU A 211 -19.55 -3.78 18.68
C GLU A 211 -19.16 -5.06 17.94
N ASN A 212 -19.82 -6.18 18.26
CA ASN A 212 -19.59 -7.47 17.62
C ASN A 212 -19.97 -7.51 16.13
N VAL A 213 -20.66 -6.49 15.61
CA VAL A 213 -21.02 -6.35 14.19
C VAL A 213 -19.93 -5.58 13.44
N TRP A 214 -19.45 -4.46 13.98
CA TRP A 214 -18.51 -3.59 13.28
C TRP A 214 -17.05 -3.93 13.53
N ARG A 215 -16.69 -4.36 14.74
CA ARG A 215 -15.29 -4.63 15.12
C ARG A 215 -14.63 -5.70 14.24
N PRO A 216 -15.28 -6.83 13.90
CA PRO A 216 -14.72 -7.81 12.97
C PRO A 216 -14.72 -7.36 11.51
N ARG A 217 -15.19 -6.15 11.20
CA ARG A 217 -15.25 -5.56 9.86
C ARG A 217 -14.47 -4.25 9.79
N LEU A 218 -13.71 -3.91 10.84
CA LEU A 218 -12.89 -2.71 10.85
C LEU A 218 -11.77 -2.86 9.82
N GLY A 219 -11.76 -1.97 8.84
CA GLY A 219 -10.84 -2.02 7.70
C GLY A 219 -11.29 -1.09 6.58
N LEU A 220 -10.43 -0.93 5.58
CA LEU A 220 -10.68 -0.17 4.38
C LEU A 220 -11.26 -1.05 3.27
N ALA A 221 -12.23 -0.52 2.55
CA ALA A 221 -12.79 -1.09 1.34
C ALA A 221 -12.19 -0.44 0.08
N ALA A 222 -11.79 0.83 0.13
CA ALA A 222 -11.09 1.50 -0.95
C ALA A 222 -10.31 2.74 -0.48
N VAL A 223 -9.27 3.10 -1.23
CA VAL A 223 -8.61 4.41 -1.20
C VAL A 223 -8.63 4.98 -2.60
N TYR A 224 -9.05 6.23 -2.75
CA TYR A 224 -9.24 6.87 -4.06
C TYR A 224 -8.99 8.37 -4.01
N LEU A 225 -8.84 8.98 -5.19
CA LEU A 225 -8.57 10.40 -5.34
C LEU A 225 -9.77 11.12 -5.97
N LEU A 226 -10.00 12.35 -5.52
CA LEU A 226 -10.65 13.38 -6.33
C LEU A 226 -9.57 14.31 -6.86
N ARG A 227 -9.70 14.75 -8.11
CA ARG A 227 -8.81 15.73 -8.73
C ARG A 227 -9.59 16.91 -9.30
N GLN A 228 -8.94 18.05 -9.37
CA GLN A 228 -9.36 19.16 -10.22
C GLN A 228 -8.21 19.55 -11.14
N ARG A 229 -8.53 19.80 -12.41
CA ARG A 229 -7.60 20.36 -13.38
C ARG A 229 -7.76 21.89 -13.42
N GLN A 230 -6.64 22.60 -13.44
CA GLN A 230 -6.65 24.05 -13.64
C GLN A 230 -6.71 24.35 -15.14
N ASP A 231 -7.65 25.19 -15.55
CA ASP A 231 -7.67 25.71 -16.91
C ASP A 231 -6.49 26.68 -17.09
N ALA A 232 -5.55 26.34 -17.99
CA ALA A 232 -4.33 27.11 -18.21
C ALA A 232 -4.58 28.55 -18.72
N ARG A 233 -5.75 28.85 -19.29
CA ARG A 233 -6.09 30.16 -19.86
C ARG A 233 -6.75 31.07 -18.83
N THR A 234 -7.64 30.52 -18.01
CA THR A 234 -8.43 31.27 -17.02
C THR A 234 -7.86 31.20 -15.61
N GLY A 235 -7.03 30.19 -15.33
CA GLY A 235 -6.56 29.85 -13.99
C GLY A 235 -7.64 29.25 -13.08
N ALA A 236 -8.87 29.07 -13.58
CA ALA A 236 -9.98 28.51 -12.82
C ALA A 236 -9.83 26.99 -12.66
N TRP A 237 -10.29 26.47 -11.53
CA TRP A 237 -10.35 25.04 -11.28
C TRP A 237 -11.63 24.46 -11.89
N GLY A 238 -11.51 23.33 -12.60
CA GLY A 238 -12.65 22.58 -13.10
C GLY A 238 -13.44 21.88 -12.00
N GLU A 239 -14.49 21.15 -12.39
CA GLU A 239 -15.26 20.32 -11.45
C GLU A 239 -14.42 19.20 -10.84
N PRO A 240 -14.66 18.80 -9.57
CA PRO A 240 -14.03 17.63 -8.99
C PRO A 240 -14.36 16.37 -9.78
N GLU A 241 -13.33 15.66 -10.22
CA GLU A 241 -13.44 14.37 -10.91
C GLU A 241 -12.83 13.27 -10.05
N ARG A 242 -13.49 12.12 -9.95
CA ARG A 242 -12.91 10.95 -9.31
C ARG A 242 -11.87 10.32 -10.24
N VAL A 243 -10.64 10.16 -9.75
CA VAL A 243 -9.60 9.42 -10.46
C VAL A 243 -10.01 7.95 -10.51
N GLU A 244 -9.98 7.39 -11.70
CA GLU A 244 -10.36 6.01 -11.94
C GLU A 244 -9.30 5.05 -11.36
N VAL A 245 -9.74 4.03 -10.62
CA VAL A 245 -8.87 3.04 -9.94
C VAL A 245 -7.98 2.28 -10.91
N LEU A 246 -6.83 1.80 -10.45
CA LEU A 246 -5.91 1.06 -11.31
C LEU A 246 -6.43 -0.35 -11.63
N PRO A 247 -6.10 -0.91 -12.81
CA PRO A 247 -6.41 -2.29 -13.15
C PRO A 247 -5.95 -3.28 -12.07
N GLY A 248 -6.89 -4.08 -11.57
CA GLY A 248 -6.63 -5.07 -10.52
C GLY A 248 -6.26 -4.50 -9.15
N GLN A 249 -6.51 -3.22 -8.90
CA GLN A 249 -6.47 -2.65 -7.55
C GLN A 249 -7.52 -3.36 -6.67
N PRO A 250 -7.13 -3.91 -5.50
CA PRO A 250 -8.10 -4.46 -4.58
C PRO A 250 -8.94 -3.31 -3.99
N GLY A 251 -10.26 -3.45 -4.06
CA GLY A 251 -11.17 -2.52 -3.40
C GLY A 251 -12.55 -2.44 -4.04
N PHE A 252 -13.47 -1.83 -3.32
CA PHE A 252 -14.82 -1.52 -3.80
C PHE A 252 -15.08 -0.04 -3.58
N LEU A 253 -15.25 0.70 -4.66
CA LEU A 253 -15.53 2.14 -4.57
C LEU A 253 -16.93 2.38 -3.99
N PRO A 254 -17.11 3.44 -3.19
CA PRO A 254 -18.43 3.84 -2.73
C PRO A 254 -19.39 4.09 -3.90
N GLY A 255 -20.61 3.58 -3.77
CA GLY A 255 -21.68 3.75 -4.75
C GLY A 255 -21.64 2.79 -5.95
N GLU A 256 -20.59 2.00 -6.10
CA GLU A 256 -20.53 1.00 -7.18
C GLU A 256 -21.27 -0.28 -6.79
N PRO A 257 -22.06 -0.87 -7.71
CA PRO A 257 -22.72 -2.13 -7.45
C PRO A 257 -21.67 -3.22 -7.30
N THR A 258 -21.69 -3.92 -6.17
CA THR A 258 -20.72 -4.99 -5.88
C THR A 258 -20.97 -6.28 -6.67
N GLY A 259 -22.18 -6.45 -7.20
CA GLY A 259 -22.63 -7.72 -7.80
C GLY A 259 -22.81 -8.87 -6.80
N ILE A 260 -22.61 -8.61 -5.51
CA ILE A 260 -22.68 -9.60 -4.43
C ILE A 260 -24.12 -9.70 -3.97
N GLU A 261 -24.83 -10.78 -4.29
CA GLU A 261 -26.25 -10.93 -3.97
C GLU A 261 -26.50 -11.66 -2.64
N ASP A 262 -25.64 -12.61 -2.28
CA ASP A 262 -25.85 -13.49 -1.14
C ASP A 262 -24.88 -13.23 0.03
N LEU A 263 -25.22 -13.80 1.19
CA LEU A 263 -24.44 -13.63 2.42
C LEU A 263 -23.07 -14.33 2.36
N PRO A 264 -22.93 -15.56 1.83
CA PRO A 264 -21.62 -16.20 1.66
C PRO A 264 -20.64 -15.37 0.82
N GLN A 265 -21.07 -14.85 -0.33
CA GLN A 265 -20.25 -13.98 -1.18
C GLN A 265 -19.86 -12.69 -0.45
N ALA A 266 -20.78 -12.11 0.33
CA ALA A 266 -20.47 -10.92 1.12
C ALA A 266 -19.44 -11.18 2.20
N GLN A 267 -19.53 -12.33 2.89
CA GLN A 267 -18.51 -12.75 3.85
C GLN A 267 -17.16 -12.98 3.17
N ALA A 268 -17.16 -13.62 1.99
CA ALA A 268 -15.94 -13.81 1.20
C ALA A 268 -15.32 -12.48 0.75
N ALA A 269 -16.12 -11.51 0.33
CA ALA A 269 -15.64 -10.19 -0.08
C ALA A 269 -15.06 -9.40 1.09
N VAL A 270 -15.70 -9.43 2.26
CA VAL A 270 -15.16 -8.81 3.48
C VAL A 270 -13.86 -9.48 3.89
N ALA A 271 -13.80 -10.82 3.89
CA ALA A 271 -12.59 -11.57 4.21
C ALA A 271 -11.45 -11.29 3.22
N PHE A 272 -11.78 -11.17 1.92
CA PHE A 272 -10.82 -10.77 0.88
C PHE A 272 -10.25 -9.38 1.16
N LEU A 273 -11.10 -8.37 1.42
CA LEU A 273 -10.63 -7.04 1.76
C LEU A 273 -9.77 -7.04 3.01
N GLN A 274 -10.12 -7.82 4.02
CA GLN A 274 -9.34 -7.95 5.25
C GLN A 274 -7.97 -8.59 5.02
N ALA A 275 -7.90 -9.60 4.15
CA ALA A 275 -6.64 -10.22 3.74
C ALA A 275 -5.78 -9.27 2.88
N GLN A 276 -6.40 -8.30 2.21
CA GLN A 276 -5.76 -7.36 1.29
C GLN A 276 -5.65 -5.95 1.88
N GLN A 277 -5.75 -5.77 3.21
CA GLN A 277 -5.78 -4.42 3.81
C GLN A 277 -4.55 -3.59 3.47
N SER A 278 -3.37 -4.20 3.40
CA SER A 278 -2.14 -3.51 2.99
C SER A 278 -2.31 -2.94 1.59
N ASP A 279 -2.76 -3.73 0.63
CA ASP A 279 -2.85 -3.34 -0.78
C ASP A 279 -4.06 -2.40 -1.04
N VAL A 280 -5.11 -2.48 -0.22
CA VAL A 280 -6.24 -1.54 -0.26
C VAL A 280 -5.82 -0.16 0.31
N ALA A 281 -5.08 -0.16 1.43
CA ALA A 281 -4.58 1.06 2.06
C ALA A 281 -3.49 1.72 1.21
N GLN A 282 -2.55 0.92 0.74
CA GLN A 282 -1.37 1.30 0.00
C GLN A 282 -1.47 0.72 -1.40
N VAL A 283 -2.24 1.38 -2.26
CA VAL A 283 -2.46 0.93 -3.64
C VAL A 283 -1.11 0.62 -4.29
N PRO A 284 -0.92 -0.59 -4.86
CA PRO A 284 0.34 -0.94 -5.49
C PRO A 284 0.63 -0.04 -6.69
N PHE A 285 1.84 0.50 -6.77
CA PHE A 285 2.30 1.20 -7.95
C PHE A 285 2.67 0.17 -9.05
N PRO A 286 2.33 0.40 -10.33
CA PRO A 286 2.66 -0.54 -11.39
C PRO A 286 4.18 -0.71 -11.54
N ALA A 287 4.61 -1.92 -11.93
CA ALA A 287 6.01 -2.21 -12.16
C ALA A 287 6.62 -1.24 -13.19
N THR A 288 7.84 -0.78 -12.90
CA THR A 288 8.57 0.18 -13.75
C THR A 288 9.85 -0.45 -14.28
N ALA A 289 10.29 -0.05 -15.48
CA ALA A 289 11.42 -0.70 -16.14
C ALA A 289 12.79 -0.32 -15.54
N HIS A 290 12.93 0.87 -14.96
CA HIS A 290 14.26 1.47 -14.76
C HIS A 290 14.52 2.11 -13.40
N GLN A 291 13.49 2.73 -12.83
CA GLN A 291 13.60 3.47 -11.59
C GLN A 291 12.40 3.09 -10.74
N PRO A 292 12.62 2.38 -9.62
CA PRO A 292 11.52 1.94 -8.77
C PRO A 292 10.79 3.18 -8.25
N TRP A 293 9.48 3.04 -8.13
CA TRP A 293 8.67 4.07 -7.53
C TRP A 293 9.02 4.18 -6.05
N THR A 294 9.11 5.41 -5.54
CA THR A 294 9.20 5.68 -4.10
C THR A 294 7.94 6.39 -3.64
N PRO A 295 7.46 6.11 -2.42
CA PRO A 295 6.28 6.77 -1.87
C PRO A 295 6.47 8.29 -1.77
N PRO A 296 5.39 9.08 -1.65
CA PRO A 296 5.50 10.54 -1.54
C PRO A 296 6.33 11.05 -0.35
N SER A 297 6.46 10.22 0.69
CA SER A 297 7.35 10.45 1.83
C SER A 297 8.82 10.13 1.56
N GLY A 298 9.10 9.31 0.56
CA GLY A 298 10.44 8.89 0.20
C GLY A 298 11.20 10.02 -0.48
N ARG A 299 12.54 10.00 -0.35
CA ARG A 299 13.39 10.98 -1.03
C ARG A 299 13.43 10.70 -2.53
N ASP A 300 13.35 11.76 -3.34
CA ASP A 300 13.64 11.68 -4.76
C ASP A 300 15.15 11.49 -4.95
N ARG A 301 15.57 10.22 -5.04
CA ARG A 301 16.95 9.86 -5.40
C ARG A 301 16.97 8.87 -6.56
N VAL A 302 18.08 8.88 -7.27
CA VAL A 302 18.34 7.89 -8.31
C VAL A 302 19.08 6.74 -7.64
N PHE A 303 18.52 5.55 -7.76
CA PHE A 303 19.10 4.34 -7.19
C PHE A 303 20.31 3.89 -8.01
N THR A 304 21.41 3.53 -7.34
CA THR A 304 22.56 2.92 -8.03
C THR A 304 22.16 1.54 -8.59
N PRO A 305 22.92 0.98 -9.55
CA PRO A 305 22.68 -0.39 -10.00
C PRO A 305 22.66 -1.40 -8.85
N GLU A 306 23.57 -1.28 -7.86
CA GLU A 306 23.59 -2.17 -6.70
C GLU A 306 22.35 -1.98 -5.81
N GLU A 307 21.92 -0.73 -5.59
CA GLU A 307 20.71 -0.46 -4.80
C GLU A 307 19.45 -1.00 -5.49
N ARG A 308 19.38 -0.99 -6.82
CA ARG A 308 18.25 -1.57 -7.56
C ARG A 308 18.23 -3.09 -7.47
N GLU A 309 19.40 -3.73 -7.57
CA GLU A 309 19.51 -5.18 -7.37
C GLU A 309 19.11 -5.54 -5.93
N ARG A 310 19.55 -4.75 -4.94
CA ARG A 310 19.17 -4.94 -3.54
C ARG A 310 17.67 -4.74 -3.32
N LEU A 311 17.07 -3.74 -3.96
CA LEU A 311 15.64 -3.48 -3.86
C LEU A 311 14.82 -4.65 -4.45
N ALA A 312 15.22 -5.16 -5.63
CA ALA A 312 14.57 -6.32 -6.22
C ALA A 312 14.72 -7.58 -5.35
N GLU A 313 15.90 -7.80 -4.75
CA GLU A 313 16.14 -8.89 -3.80
C GLU A 313 15.25 -8.77 -2.55
N LEU A 314 15.12 -7.56 -1.99
CA LEU A 314 14.26 -7.31 -0.83
C LEU A 314 12.78 -7.51 -1.14
N GLU A 315 12.32 -7.07 -2.30
CA GLU A 315 10.94 -7.29 -2.77
C GLU A 315 10.65 -8.79 -2.94
N GLU A 316 11.56 -9.54 -3.56
CA GLU A 316 11.45 -10.99 -3.71
C GLU A 316 11.44 -11.70 -2.34
N ASP A 317 12.36 -11.36 -1.44
CA ASP A 317 12.43 -11.92 -0.08
C ASP A 317 11.12 -11.67 0.69
N ILE A 318 10.57 -10.46 0.61
CA ILE A 318 9.30 -10.07 1.24
C ILE A 318 8.14 -10.93 0.70
N GLU A 319 8.07 -11.13 -0.62
CA GLU A 319 7.04 -11.94 -1.24
C GLU A 319 7.16 -13.43 -0.86
N GLN A 320 8.39 -13.95 -0.82
CA GLN A 320 8.67 -15.33 -0.38
C GLN A 320 8.29 -15.53 1.09
N LEU A 321 8.56 -14.55 1.96
CA LEU A 321 8.18 -14.59 3.37
C LEU A 321 6.66 -14.54 3.55
N LYS A 322 5.96 -13.64 2.85
CA LYS A 322 4.49 -13.58 2.84
C LYS A 322 3.88 -14.92 2.41
N SER A 323 4.40 -15.51 1.33
CA SER A 323 3.97 -16.81 0.81
C SER A 323 4.26 -17.96 1.79
N SER A 324 5.33 -17.86 2.57
CA SER A 324 5.70 -18.87 3.59
C SER A 324 4.80 -18.77 4.82
N ILE A 325 4.48 -17.56 5.27
CA ILE A 325 3.50 -17.31 6.33
C ILE A 325 2.14 -17.88 5.93
N ALA A 326 1.66 -17.57 4.72
CA ALA A 326 0.37 -18.06 4.23
C ALA A 326 0.32 -19.60 4.15
N ARG A 327 1.42 -20.24 3.72
CA ARG A 327 1.51 -21.71 3.65
C ARG A 327 1.48 -22.38 5.03
N GLU A 328 2.19 -21.83 6.03
CA GLU A 328 2.18 -22.41 7.37
C GLU A 328 0.84 -22.14 8.08
N GLN A 329 0.21 -20.98 7.87
CA GLN A 329 -1.14 -20.69 8.39
C GLN A 329 -2.21 -21.61 7.79
N GLY A 330 -2.12 -21.92 6.49
CA GLY A 330 -3.05 -22.85 5.82
C GLY A 330 -2.84 -24.33 6.19
N ARG A 331 -1.72 -24.69 6.82
CA ARG A 331 -1.40 -26.07 7.19
C ARG A 331 -2.19 -26.57 8.39
N ASP A 332 -2.63 -25.65 9.25
CA ASP A 332 -3.40 -25.92 10.46
C ASP A 332 -4.88 -26.15 10.21
N GLU A 333 -5.37 -25.94 8.99
CA GLU A 333 -6.61 -26.62 8.61
C GLU A 333 -6.28 -28.11 8.56
N PRO A 334 -6.83 -28.93 9.48
CA PRO A 334 -6.70 -30.36 9.36
C PRO A 334 -7.39 -30.68 8.05
N THR A 335 -6.60 -30.81 6.99
CA THR A 335 -7.01 -31.42 5.74
C THR A 335 -7.59 -32.71 6.22
N SER A 336 -8.93 -32.76 6.24
CA SER A 336 -9.71 -33.93 6.55
C SER A 336 -9.37 -34.85 5.40
N GLN A 337 -8.18 -35.46 5.48
CA GLN A 337 -7.70 -36.45 4.55
C GLN A 337 -8.84 -37.42 4.55
N PRO A 338 -9.61 -37.49 3.44
CA PRO A 338 -10.84 -38.25 3.41
C PRO A 338 -10.43 -39.60 3.89
N GLU A 339 -10.91 -39.97 5.10
CA GLU A 339 -10.44 -41.11 5.87
C GLU A 339 -10.14 -42.16 4.84
N ARG A 340 -8.84 -42.39 4.57
CA ARG A 340 -8.45 -43.33 3.52
C ARG A 340 -9.05 -44.60 4.05
N ARG A 341 -10.24 -44.94 3.54
CA ARG A 341 -11.04 -46.07 3.94
C ARG A 341 -10.04 -47.17 3.91
N ARG A 342 -9.55 -47.57 5.08
CA ARG A 342 -8.62 -48.69 5.19
C ARG A 342 -9.31 -49.75 4.36
N PRO A 343 -8.75 -50.19 3.23
CA PRO A 343 -9.41 -51.20 2.43
C PRO A 343 -9.73 -52.30 3.42
N GLN A 344 -11.03 -52.52 3.65
CA GLN A 344 -11.50 -53.43 4.67
C GLN A 344 -10.75 -54.71 4.39
N ARG A 345 -9.83 -55.04 5.29
CA ARG A 345 -9.01 -56.23 5.19
C ARG A 345 -10.05 -57.34 5.10
N PRO A 346 -10.18 -58.05 3.96
CA PRO A 346 -11.25 -59.03 3.80
C PRO A 346 -11.13 -59.99 4.97
N GLU A 347 -12.20 -60.07 5.77
CA GLU A 347 -12.30 -61.01 6.86
C GLU A 347 -11.92 -62.38 6.29
N ARG A 348 -10.80 -62.91 6.78
CA ARG A 348 -10.36 -64.26 6.43
C ARG A 348 -11.43 -65.20 6.94
N ASN A 349 -12.26 -65.59 5.99
CA ASN A 349 -13.28 -66.60 6.14
C ASN A 349 -12.61 -67.86 6.68
N ARG A 350 -13.11 -68.29 7.83
CA ARG A 350 -12.66 -69.43 8.62
C ARG A 350 -13.24 -70.69 7.98
N GLY A 351 -12.47 -71.32 7.10
CA GLY A 351 -12.67 -72.69 6.60
C GLY A 351 -11.35 -73.10 5.95
N GLY A 352 -10.68 -74.20 6.30
CA GLY A 352 -11.19 -75.53 6.59
C GLY A 352 -10.59 -76.44 5.52
N GLY A 353 -9.62 -77.29 5.90
CA GLY A 353 -8.90 -78.23 5.02
C GLY A 353 -7.69 -77.59 4.32
N GLY A 354 -6.53 -78.20 4.16
CA GLY A 354 -6.09 -79.57 4.37
C GLY A 354 -4.84 -79.76 3.50
N PHE A 355 -3.81 -80.38 4.08
CA PHE A 355 -2.78 -81.21 3.41
C PHE A 355 -1.97 -80.71 2.19
N GLY A 356 -0.66 -80.91 2.33
CA GLY A 356 0.32 -81.10 1.25
C GLY A 356 0.95 -79.80 0.77
N GLY A 357 2.26 -79.58 0.83
CA GLY A 357 3.40 -80.47 0.82
C GLY A 357 4.45 -79.79 -0.06
N GLY A 358 5.73 -79.93 0.28
CA GLY A 358 6.80 -79.68 -0.68
C GLY A 358 7.75 -78.52 -0.35
N PHE A 359 8.89 -78.92 0.25
CA PHE A 359 10.25 -78.57 -0.16
C PHE A 359 10.55 -77.15 -0.68
N ALA A 360 11.45 -76.46 0.02
CA ALA A 360 12.86 -76.35 -0.39
C ALA A 360 13.46 -75.00 0.03
N GLY A 361 14.56 -75.07 0.76
CA GLY A 361 15.73 -74.25 0.41
C GLY A 361 16.08 -73.10 1.35
N GLY A 362 17.03 -73.39 2.25
CA GLY A 362 18.07 -72.46 2.71
C GLY A 362 17.63 -71.42 3.75
N GLY A 363 18.18 -71.32 4.94
CA GLY A 363 19.52 -71.73 5.36
C GLY A 363 20.15 -70.56 6.10
N PHE A 364 20.65 -70.86 7.29
CA PHE A 364 21.53 -70.09 8.16
C PHE A 364 20.87 -69.06 9.11
N ASP A 365 20.76 -69.29 10.43
CA ASP A 365 21.80 -69.62 11.46
C ASP A 365 22.51 -68.32 11.91
N GLY A 366 22.63 -67.94 13.18
CA GLY A 366 22.16 -68.43 14.48
C GLY A 366 22.06 -67.20 15.42
N GLY A 367 21.89 -67.26 16.72
CA GLY A 367 21.80 -68.38 17.64
C GLY A 367 21.40 -67.83 19.02
N PHE A 368 20.62 -68.65 19.70
CA PHE A 368 20.81 -69.05 21.10
C PHE A 368 21.20 -68.01 22.17
N GLY A 369 20.34 -67.92 23.17
CA GLY A 369 20.65 -67.36 24.48
C GLY A 369 19.44 -67.38 25.40
N GLY A 370 18.92 -68.58 25.69
CA GLY A 370 17.91 -68.77 26.73
C GLY A 370 18.50 -68.58 28.13
N GLY A 371 17.70 -68.03 29.03
CA GLY A 371 18.02 -67.96 30.45
C GLY A 371 16.92 -67.23 31.23
N PRO A 372 16.38 -67.81 32.31
CA PRO A 372 15.07 -67.43 32.84
C PRO A 372 15.16 -66.50 34.06
N ASP A 373 13.98 -65.99 34.40
CA ASP A 373 13.50 -65.80 35.77
C ASP A 373 13.89 -64.54 36.60
N PHE A 374 12.86 -64.07 37.29
CA PHE A 374 12.82 -63.20 38.49
C PHE A 374 13.47 -61.81 38.47
N GLY A 375 12.65 -60.80 38.79
CA GLY A 375 13.15 -59.54 39.34
C GLY A 375 12.14 -58.42 39.36
N GLY A 376 11.29 -58.38 40.39
CA GLY A 376 10.47 -57.22 40.70
C GLY A 376 11.35 -55.98 40.92
N GLY A 377 11.11 -54.95 40.10
CA GLY A 377 11.64 -53.61 40.30
C GLY A 377 10.52 -52.68 40.80
N PRO A 378 10.80 -51.76 41.73
CA PRO A 378 9.81 -50.87 42.32
C PRO A 378 9.23 -49.91 41.27
N PRO A 379 8.01 -49.37 41.48
CA PRO A 379 7.41 -48.41 40.58
C PRO A 379 8.29 -47.16 40.56
N ARG A 380 9.00 -46.93 39.46
CA ARG A 380 9.50 -45.59 39.13
C ARG A 380 8.27 -44.73 38.89
N GLY A 381 7.93 -43.92 39.88
CA GLY A 381 7.14 -42.71 39.68
C GLY A 381 7.86 -41.85 38.67
N VAL A 382 7.54 -42.07 37.40
CA VAL A 382 7.81 -41.09 36.35
C VAL A 382 6.83 -39.98 36.67
N ASP A 383 7.34 -38.92 37.32
CA ASP A 383 6.73 -37.62 37.27
C ASP A 383 6.52 -37.30 35.79
N ARG A 384 5.34 -37.64 35.27
CA ARG A 384 4.77 -37.05 34.07
C ARG A 384 4.55 -35.59 34.45
N GLY A 385 5.64 -34.81 34.42
CA GLY A 385 5.55 -33.39 34.17
C GLY A 385 4.65 -33.29 32.94
N GLY A 386 3.44 -32.75 33.16
CA GLY A 386 2.50 -32.53 32.08
C GLY A 386 3.24 -31.84 30.94
N PRO A 387 2.92 -32.13 29.67
CA PRO A 387 3.51 -31.43 28.55
C PRO A 387 3.39 -29.94 28.88
N SER A 388 4.55 -29.34 29.19
CA SER A 388 4.66 -27.90 29.36
C SER A 388 3.96 -27.32 28.15
N ALA A 389 3.10 -26.32 28.37
CA ALA A 389 2.43 -25.56 27.33
C ALA A 389 3.48 -24.79 26.50
N GLY A 390 4.39 -25.53 25.88
CA GLY A 390 5.34 -25.07 24.91
C GLY A 390 4.50 -24.71 23.71
N SER A 391 4.48 -23.41 23.43
CA SER A 391 3.97 -22.85 22.19
C SER A 391 4.30 -23.76 21.02
N ASP A 392 3.25 -24.08 20.26
CA ASP A 392 3.28 -24.95 19.10
C ASP A 392 4.52 -24.62 18.24
N PRO A 393 5.36 -25.61 17.86
CA PRO A 393 6.50 -25.35 16.99
C PRO A 393 6.15 -24.53 15.74
N ASP A 394 4.92 -24.66 15.23
CA ASP A 394 4.45 -23.95 14.04
C ASP A 394 4.21 -22.46 14.35
N GLN A 395 3.65 -22.11 15.51
CA GLN A 395 3.52 -20.72 15.97
C GLN A 395 4.88 -20.03 16.10
N ARG A 396 5.91 -20.74 16.59
CA ARG A 396 7.27 -20.18 16.68
C ARG A 396 7.94 -19.99 15.33
N ARG A 397 7.49 -20.72 14.30
CA ARG A 397 7.98 -20.55 12.93
C ARG A 397 7.28 -19.37 12.26
N ILE A 398 5.97 -19.25 12.40
CA ILE A 398 5.20 -18.11 11.89
C ILE A 398 5.72 -16.81 12.50
N GLN A 399 5.94 -16.75 13.82
CA GLN A 399 6.50 -15.57 14.47
C GLN A 399 7.87 -15.19 13.89
N ARG A 400 8.74 -16.18 13.63
CA ARG A 400 10.06 -15.92 13.02
C ARG A 400 9.95 -15.33 11.61
N PHE A 401 9.04 -15.85 10.79
CA PHE A 401 8.81 -15.27 9.46
C PHE A 401 8.21 -13.87 9.53
N GLN A 402 7.37 -13.58 10.52
CA GLN A 402 6.84 -12.23 10.75
C GLN A 402 7.94 -11.26 11.18
N ASP A 403 8.82 -11.67 12.10
CA ASP A 403 9.95 -10.86 12.54
C ASP A 403 10.92 -10.57 11.36
N GLU A 404 11.23 -11.58 10.55
CA GLU A 404 12.08 -11.47 9.36
C GLU A 404 11.43 -10.58 8.28
N LEU A 405 10.11 -10.71 8.08
CA LEU A 405 9.36 -9.84 7.17
C LEU A 405 9.43 -8.38 7.62
N ALA A 406 9.26 -8.11 8.92
CA ALA A 406 9.38 -6.77 9.47
C ALA A 406 10.79 -6.18 9.30
N GLU A 407 11.85 -6.99 9.51
CA GLU A 407 13.24 -6.58 9.28
C GLU A 407 13.48 -6.20 7.81
N LYS A 408 13.04 -7.04 6.87
CA LYS A 408 13.18 -6.79 5.43
C LYS A 408 12.38 -5.56 4.97
N GLN A 409 11.20 -5.35 5.53
CA GLN A 409 10.40 -4.15 5.29
C GLN A 409 11.09 -2.89 5.82
N ALA A 410 11.71 -2.95 7.00
CA ALA A 410 12.48 -1.84 7.54
C ALA A 410 13.69 -1.51 6.66
N GLU A 411 14.42 -2.54 6.18
CA GLU A 411 15.53 -2.36 5.24
C GLU A 411 15.07 -1.74 3.91
N LEU A 412 13.94 -2.20 3.38
CA LEU A 412 13.33 -1.60 2.18
C LEU A 412 12.95 -0.13 2.42
N ASN A 413 12.34 0.20 3.56
CA ASN A 413 11.95 1.57 3.89
C ASN A 413 13.17 2.50 4.03
N ASP A 414 14.25 2.04 4.66
CA ASP A 414 15.52 2.78 4.76
C ASP A 414 16.12 3.01 3.35
N LEU A 415 16.12 1.98 2.51
CA LEU A 415 16.59 2.08 1.12
C LEU A 415 15.74 3.04 0.29
N LEU A 416 14.42 3.06 0.48
CA LEU A 416 13.52 4.01 -0.17
C LEU A 416 13.62 5.43 0.43
N GLY A 417 14.33 5.59 1.56
CA GLY A 417 14.47 6.85 2.27
C GLY A 417 13.13 7.34 2.84
N VAL A 418 12.27 6.41 3.24
CA VAL A 418 11.02 6.71 3.95
C VAL A 418 11.38 7.08 5.37
N ASP A 419 11.02 8.29 5.82
CA ASP A 419 11.29 8.73 7.18
C ASP A 419 10.70 7.72 8.20
N GLU A 420 11.49 7.30 9.20
CA GLU A 420 11.09 6.29 10.20
C GLU A 420 9.78 6.68 10.93
N ASP A 421 9.53 7.97 11.11
CA ASP A 421 8.29 8.50 11.72
C ASP A 421 7.02 8.18 10.88
N LEU A 422 7.22 7.83 9.60
CA LEU A 422 6.17 7.42 8.67
C LEU A 422 6.11 5.90 8.50
N SER A 423 7.16 5.18 8.89
CA SER A 423 7.10 3.72 9.02
C SER A 423 6.32 3.37 10.29
N VAL A 424 5.02 3.08 10.13
CA VAL A 424 4.23 2.56 11.26
C VAL A 424 4.91 1.26 11.71
N PRO A 425 5.40 1.17 12.96
CA PRO A 425 6.17 0.01 13.42
C PRO A 425 5.29 -1.23 13.34
N GLY A 426 5.55 -2.09 12.36
CA GLY A 426 4.90 -3.39 12.22
C GLY A 426 3.37 -3.36 12.26
N GLY A 427 2.74 -2.26 11.80
CA GLY A 427 1.30 -2.07 11.77
C GLY A 427 0.61 -2.92 10.70
N GLY A 428 0.96 -4.20 10.59
CA GLY A 428 0.01 -5.15 10.04
C GLY A 428 -1.26 -5.01 10.87
N PHE A 429 -2.41 -4.84 10.21
CA PHE A 429 -3.70 -4.95 10.88
C PHE A 429 -3.61 -6.15 11.83
N PRO A 430 -3.90 -6.01 13.13
CA PRO A 430 -3.72 -7.08 14.10
C PRO A 430 -4.39 -8.30 13.52
N GLY A 431 -3.57 -9.26 13.08
CA GLY A 431 -4.05 -10.40 12.29
C GLY A 431 -5.21 -10.97 13.05
N SER A 432 -6.40 -10.99 12.42
CA SER A 432 -7.65 -11.34 13.08
C SER A 432 -7.40 -12.63 13.85
N GLY A 433 -7.32 -12.55 15.18
CA GLY A 433 -7.01 -13.68 16.03
C GLY A 433 -7.93 -14.82 15.62
N GLY A 434 -7.33 -15.95 15.22
CA GLY A 434 -7.98 -17.01 14.46
C GLY A 434 -9.41 -17.25 14.90
N PHE A 435 -10.35 -17.08 13.96
CA PHE A 435 -11.73 -17.47 14.17
C PHE A 435 -11.75 -18.97 14.56
N PRO A 436 -12.34 -19.34 15.70
CA PRO A 436 -12.50 -20.74 16.05
C PRO A 436 -13.56 -21.36 15.12
N GLY A 437 -13.09 -22.10 14.10
CA GLY A 437 -13.85 -23.16 13.43
C GLY A 437 -15.14 -22.73 12.73
N GLY A 438 -15.03 -21.90 11.69
CA GLY A 438 -16.05 -21.85 10.64
C GLY A 438 -15.66 -22.84 9.53
N GLY A 439 -16.34 -23.99 9.44
CA GLY A 439 -16.06 -25.00 8.42
C GLY A 439 -16.13 -24.41 7.02
N GLY A 440 -14.98 -24.33 6.35
CA GLY A 440 -14.83 -23.84 4.99
C GLY A 440 -15.48 -24.78 3.98
N PHE A 441 -16.35 -24.19 3.16
CA PHE A 441 -16.83 -24.77 1.92
C PHE A 441 -15.69 -24.70 0.89
N ASP A 442 -15.28 -25.86 0.40
CA ASP A 442 -14.38 -26.00 -0.73
C ASP A 442 -15.18 -25.79 -2.03
N GLY A 443 -14.73 -24.88 -2.89
CA GLY A 443 -15.48 -24.40 -4.05
C GLY A 443 -14.58 -23.90 -5.18
N GLY A 444 -13.70 -24.78 -5.65
CA GLY A 444 -12.99 -24.58 -6.91
C GLY A 444 -13.98 -24.47 -8.08
N PHE A 445 -14.10 -23.28 -8.67
CA PHE A 445 -14.85 -23.09 -9.91
C PHE A 445 -14.00 -23.55 -11.10
N GLY A 446 -14.21 -24.81 -11.49
CA GLY A 446 -13.65 -25.41 -12.69
C GLY A 446 -14.53 -26.54 -13.20
N GLY A 447 -15.56 -26.21 -13.98
CA GLY A 447 -16.09 -27.07 -15.05
C GLY A 447 -16.95 -28.27 -14.64
N GLY A 448 -18.27 -28.03 -14.62
CA GLY A 448 -19.28 -28.91 -15.20
C GLY A 448 -19.64 -30.20 -14.47
N PHE A 449 -20.83 -30.25 -13.85
CA PHE A 449 -21.57 -31.50 -13.71
C PHE A 449 -23.08 -31.30 -13.84
N ASP A 450 -23.62 -32.02 -14.82
CA ASP A 450 -25.03 -32.33 -15.00
C ASP A 450 -25.56 -33.25 -13.87
N GLY A 451 -26.78 -32.94 -13.46
CA GLY A 451 -27.87 -33.81 -13.00
C GLY A 451 -27.59 -35.20 -12.40
N GLY A 452 -28.10 -35.41 -11.18
CA GLY A 452 -28.42 -36.75 -10.67
C GLY A 452 -28.77 -36.73 -9.19
N GLY A 453 -30.03 -36.98 -8.84
CA GLY A 453 -30.53 -36.82 -7.47
C GLY A 453 -30.37 -38.03 -6.53
N PHE A 454 -31.19 -37.97 -5.48
CA PHE A 454 -31.57 -38.99 -4.48
C PHE A 454 -30.87 -39.01 -3.11
N PRO A 455 -31.54 -39.55 -2.05
CA PRO A 455 -31.86 -38.78 -0.84
C PRO A 455 -31.47 -39.49 0.48
N GLY A 456 -31.75 -38.85 1.62
CA GLY A 456 -32.25 -39.53 2.81
C GLY A 456 -31.31 -39.64 4.02
N ASN A 457 -31.87 -39.28 5.18
CA ASN A 457 -31.61 -39.73 6.55
C ASN A 457 -30.16 -39.89 7.03
N MET A 458 -29.81 -39.11 8.07
CA MET A 458 -29.21 -39.69 9.28
C MET A 458 -29.51 -38.82 10.51
N ASP A 459 -30.39 -39.35 11.36
CA ASP A 459 -30.48 -39.01 12.78
C ASP A 459 -29.26 -39.54 13.54
N GLY A 460 -28.82 -38.78 14.54
CA GLY A 460 -28.14 -39.33 15.71
C GLY A 460 -26.66 -38.97 15.86
N PHE A 461 -26.38 -37.84 16.52
CA PHE A 461 -25.19 -37.71 17.34
C PHE A 461 -25.50 -36.90 18.61
N ALA A 462 -25.83 -37.64 19.67
CA ALA A 462 -25.78 -37.17 21.04
C ALA A 462 -24.47 -37.67 21.65
N GLY A 463 -23.62 -36.77 22.14
CA GLY A 463 -22.46 -37.17 22.94
C GLY A 463 -21.42 -36.08 23.15
N SER A 464 -21.23 -35.73 24.43
CA SER A 464 -20.03 -35.07 24.99
C SER A 464 -19.93 -33.54 24.92
N ARG A 465 -20.72 -32.86 25.77
CA ARG A 465 -20.36 -31.54 26.32
C ARG A 465 -19.46 -31.76 27.54
N GLY A 466 -18.18 -31.46 27.38
CA GLY A 466 -17.16 -31.45 28.43
C GLY A 466 -16.02 -30.52 28.05
N GLY A 467 -16.34 -29.25 27.76
CA GLY A 467 -15.35 -28.22 27.45
C GLY A 467 -14.83 -27.60 28.74
N ALA A 468 -13.62 -27.99 29.13
CA ALA A 468 -12.83 -27.27 30.11
C ALA A 468 -12.53 -25.87 29.57
N GLY A 469 -12.92 -24.84 30.31
CA GLY A 469 -12.64 -23.45 29.98
C GLY A 469 -11.14 -23.16 30.07
N THR A 470 -10.47 -23.19 28.94
CA THR A 470 -9.22 -22.45 28.75
C THR A 470 -9.58 -20.98 28.68
N GLY A 471 -9.31 -20.24 29.75
CA GLY A 471 -9.33 -18.79 29.76
C GLY A 471 -8.27 -18.26 28.79
N LEU A 472 -8.68 -18.05 27.54
CA LEU A 472 -7.99 -17.18 26.61
C LEU A 472 -8.17 -15.76 27.14
N GLY A 473 -7.14 -15.25 27.80
CA GLY A 473 -7.02 -13.81 28.04
C GLY A 473 -6.99 -13.14 26.67
N THR A 474 -8.09 -12.49 26.30
CA THR A 474 -8.16 -11.58 25.17
C THR A 474 -7.31 -10.37 25.51
N ALA A 475 -6.00 -10.47 25.29
CA ALA A 475 -5.17 -9.28 25.18
C ALA A 475 -5.74 -8.49 24.01
N GLU A 476 -6.49 -7.45 24.35
CA GLU A 476 -7.09 -6.50 23.45
C GLU A 476 -5.96 -5.75 22.75
N ALA A 477 -5.52 -6.29 21.61
CA ALA A 477 -4.54 -5.63 20.76
C ALA A 477 -5.20 -4.35 20.23
N ALA A 478 -4.89 -3.22 20.87
CA ALA A 478 -5.16 -1.91 20.31
C ALA A 478 -4.51 -1.87 18.92
N GLY A 479 -5.32 -1.75 17.87
CA GLY A 479 -4.82 -1.60 16.51
C GLY A 479 -4.03 -0.28 16.38
N PRO A 480 -3.38 -0.06 15.23
CA PRO A 480 -2.74 1.22 14.97
C PRO A 480 -3.78 2.35 15.02
N GLU A 481 -3.47 3.45 15.70
CA GLU A 481 -4.36 4.62 15.82
C GLU A 481 -4.65 5.23 14.44
N GLU A 482 -3.67 5.15 13.55
CA GLU A 482 -3.69 5.66 12.19
C GLU A 482 -3.17 4.65 11.18
N VAL A 483 -3.73 4.66 9.97
CA VAL A 483 -3.28 3.83 8.85
C VAL A 483 -2.73 4.74 7.75
N VAL A 484 -1.49 4.54 7.33
CA VAL A 484 -0.92 5.23 6.17
C VAL A 484 -1.59 4.70 4.91
N ILE A 485 -2.13 5.61 4.11
CA ILE A 485 -2.82 5.30 2.87
C ILE A 485 -2.24 6.09 1.70
N TRP A 486 -2.31 5.53 0.49
CA TRP A 486 -1.99 6.27 -0.73
C TRP A 486 -2.76 5.77 -1.96
N ALA A 487 -2.88 6.64 -2.95
CA ALA A 487 -3.43 6.32 -4.26
C ALA A 487 -2.67 7.08 -5.37
N HIS A 488 -2.88 6.65 -6.62
CA HIS A 488 -2.14 7.14 -7.78
C HIS A 488 -3.08 7.66 -8.87
N ASP A 489 -2.70 8.77 -9.49
CA ASP A 489 -3.25 9.24 -10.76
C ASP A 489 -2.20 9.07 -11.85
N LEU A 490 -2.36 8.02 -12.66
CA LEU A 490 -1.50 7.72 -13.81
C LEU A 490 -2.05 8.34 -15.11
N THR A 491 -3.22 8.97 -15.04
CA THR A 491 -3.90 9.59 -16.18
C THR A 491 -3.64 11.10 -16.26
N ALA A 492 -2.84 11.63 -15.34
CA ALA A 492 -2.48 13.02 -15.28
C ALA A 492 -1.65 13.41 -16.52
N GLN A 493 -2.13 14.43 -17.24
CA GLN A 493 -1.56 14.81 -18.53
C GLN A 493 -0.35 15.74 -18.37
N PRO A 494 0.69 15.60 -19.22
CA PRO A 494 1.85 16.48 -19.19
C PRO A 494 1.54 17.94 -19.48
N GLY A 495 2.18 18.84 -18.73
CA GLY A 495 2.01 20.29 -18.85
C GLY A 495 0.78 20.86 -18.15
N GLU A 496 -0.11 20.01 -17.66
CA GLU A 496 -1.32 20.42 -16.94
C GLU A 496 -1.04 20.61 -15.44
N THR A 497 -1.89 21.42 -14.80
CA THR A 497 -1.84 21.68 -13.35
C THR A 497 -3.03 21.05 -12.65
N TYR A 498 -2.76 20.28 -11.59
CA TYR A 498 -3.77 19.55 -10.84
C TYR A 498 -3.71 19.89 -9.35
N ARG A 499 -4.81 19.61 -8.64
CA ARG A 499 -4.85 19.49 -7.18
C ARG A 499 -5.74 18.32 -6.79
N TYR A 500 -5.47 17.71 -5.65
CA TYR A 500 -6.07 16.44 -5.25
C TYR A 500 -6.72 16.51 -3.87
N LYS A 501 -7.67 15.60 -3.63
CA LYS A 501 -8.15 15.18 -2.30
C LYS A 501 -8.00 13.67 -2.21
N LEU A 502 -7.40 13.21 -1.12
CA LEU A 502 -7.29 11.79 -0.81
C LEU A 502 -8.48 11.38 0.05
N LEU A 503 -9.15 10.28 -0.32
CA LEU A 503 -10.31 9.75 0.40
C LEU A 503 -10.10 8.27 0.69
N ALA A 504 -10.55 7.86 1.87
CA ALA A 504 -10.62 6.46 2.27
C ALA A 504 -12.09 6.10 2.54
N ALA A 505 -12.46 4.90 2.13
CA ALA A 505 -13.78 4.34 2.34
C ALA A 505 -13.64 3.06 3.18
N PRO A 506 -14.07 3.05 4.45
CA PRO A 506 -14.07 1.84 5.24
C PRO A 506 -15.12 0.83 4.79
N ILE A 507 -14.91 -0.42 5.18
CA ILE A 507 -15.89 -1.50 5.02
C ILE A 507 -17.15 -1.13 5.81
N ASN A 508 -18.30 -1.26 5.16
CA ASN A 508 -19.58 -0.97 5.79
C ASN A 508 -19.95 -2.08 6.80
N PRO A 509 -20.06 -1.77 8.10
CA PRO A 509 -20.41 -2.76 9.11
C PRO A 509 -21.83 -3.34 8.94
N LEU A 510 -22.73 -2.64 8.24
CA LEU A 510 -24.09 -3.10 7.95
C LEU A 510 -24.20 -3.88 6.63
N PHE A 511 -23.10 -4.06 5.89
CA PHE A 511 -23.12 -4.79 4.62
C PHE A 511 -23.64 -6.22 4.81
N ARG A 512 -24.73 -6.53 4.09
CA ARG A 512 -25.51 -7.78 4.20
C ARG A 512 -25.91 -8.19 5.64
N TYR A 513 -25.94 -7.26 6.60
CA TYR A 513 -26.41 -7.57 7.95
C TYR A 513 -27.94 -7.82 7.93
N SER A 514 -28.38 -8.93 8.51
CA SER A 514 -29.76 -9.41 8.37
C SER A 514 -30.75 -8.75 9.32
N ARG A 515 -30.27 -8.14 10.42
CA ARG A 515 -31.10 -7.57 11.49
C ARG A 515 -31.21 -6.05 11.40
N VAL A 516 -31.41 -5.53 10.19
CA VAL A 516 -31.55 -4.09 9.92
C VAL A 516 -32.99 -3.77 9.49
N ALA A 517 -33.50 -2.64 9.97
CA ALA A 517 -34.79 -2.06 9.54
C ALA A 517 -34.91 -1.97 8.01
N ASP A 518 -36.11 -2.17 7.47
CA ASP A 518 -36.32 -2.27 6.02
C ASP A 518 -35.86 -1.01 5.27
N GLU A 519 -36.11 0.17 5.85
CA GLU A 519 -35.73 1.47 5.28
C GLU A 519 -34.21 1.57 5.09
N GLN A 520 -33.44 1.04 6.03
CA GLN A 520 -31.98 1.09 6.00
C GLN A 520 -31.34 0.03 5.11
N ARG A 521 -32.11 -0.96 4.65
CA ARG A 521 -31.58 -2.00 3.76
C ARG A 521 -31.17 -1.39 2.43
N GLU A 522 -32.03 -0.56 1.85
CA GLU A 522 -31.75 0.08 0.56
C GLU A 522 -30.59 1.10 0.66
N GLU A 523 -30.49 1.81 1.77
CA GLU A 523 -29.45 2.83 1.99
C GLU A 523 -28.06 2.21 2.18
N ASN A 524 -27.95 1.18 3.04
CA ASN A 524 -26.67 0.74 3.58
C ASN A 524 -26.38 -0.75 3.37
N ARG A 525 -27.38 -1.63 3.38
CA ARG A 525 -27.12 -3.09 3.40
C ARG A 525 -26.44 -3.60 2.12
N ASP A 526 -26.68 -2.94 1.00
CA ASP A 526 -26.17 -3.36 -0.32
C ASP A 526 -24.87 -2.64 -0.71
N ARG A 527 -24.35 -1.76 0.15
CA ARG A 527 -23.11 -1.02 -0.08
C ARG A 527 -21.98 -1.61 0.76
N LEU A 528 -20.92 -2.10 0.10
CA LEU A 528 -19.76 -2.66 0.80
C LEU A 528 -18.82 -1.59 1.36
N ALA A 529 -18.77 -0.42 0.73
CA ALA A 529 -17.92 0.71 1.12
C ALA A 529 -18.75 1.94 1.49
N ILE A 530 -18.31 2.70 2.49
CA ILE A 530 -18.93 3.96 2.93
C ILE A 530 -18.00 5.12 2.55
N ALA A 531 -18.53 6.14 1.87
CA ALA A 531 -17.80 7.38 1.62
C ALA A 531 -17.97 8.37 2.79
N PRO A 532 -17.00 9.28 3.00
CA PRO A 532 -17.20 10.47 3.83
C PRO A 532 -18.41 11.28 3.36
N SER A 533 -18.99 12.09 4.23
CA SER A 533 -20.13 12.93 3.86
C SER A 533 -19.74 13.97 2.80
N ALA A 534 -20.71 14.50 2.06
CA ALA A 534 -20.44 15.58 1.10
C ALA A 534 -19.84 16.81 1.80
N GLU A 535 -20.32 17.14 2.99
CA GLU A 535 -19.81 18.24 3.81
C GLU A 535 -18.37 18.00 4.28
N GLU A 536 -18.04 16.76 4.67
CA GLU A 536 -16.66 16.39 5.03
C GLU A 536 -15.73 16.47 3.81
N VAL A 537 -16.18 16.00 2.65
CA VAL A 537 -15.43 16.11 1.39
C VAL A 537 -15.27 17.55 0.96
N GLU A 538 -16.29 18.40 1.08
CA GLU A 538 -16.21 19.83 0.76
C GLU A 538 -15.26 20.57 1.70
N GLY A 539 -15.32 20.26 3.00
CA GLY A 539 -14.48 20.85 4.05
C GLY A 539 -13.01 20.43 3.99
N LEU A 540 -12.67 19.35 3.29
CA LEU A 540 -11.28 18.98 3.04
C LEU A 540 -10.53 20.07 2.26
N GLU A 541 -9.30 20.35 2.68
CA GLU A 541 -8.39 21.19 1.89
C GLU A 541 -7.90 20.43 0.67
N TRP A 542 -7.80 21.12 -0.46
CA TRP A 542 -7.11 20.58 -1.63
C TRP A 542 -5.60 20.60 -1.39
N THR A 543 -4.87 19.64 -1.94
CA THR A 543 -3.41 19.71 -1.96
C THR A 543 -2.92 21.00 -2.65
N PRO A 544 -1.68 21.43 -2.39
CA PRO A 544 -1.03 22.43 -3.22
C PRO A 544 -1.12 22.06 -4.71
N PRO A 545 -1.24 23.04 -5.62
CA PRO A 545 -1.29 22.78 -7.04
C PRO A 545 0.03 22.16 -7.51
N VAL A 546 -0.05 21.11 -8.32
CA VAL A 546 1.08 20.43 -8.92
C VAL A 546 1.00 20.54 -10.43
N THR A 547 2.01 21.18 -11.03
CA THR A 547 2.14 21.28 -12.49
C THR A 547 3.06 20.18 -12.97
N LEU A 548 2.55 19.31 -13.85
CA LEU A 548 3.36 18.28 -14.45
C LEU A 548 4.28 18.87 -15.52
N ASN A 549 5.55 18.45 -15.52
CA ASN A 549 6.47 18.86 -16.57
C ASN A 549 5.96 18.35 -17.91
N PRO A 550 6.01 19.13 -19.01
CA PRO A 550 5.71 18.56 -20.32
C PRO A 550 6.76 17.50 -20.66
N LEU A 551 6.34 16.44 -21.37
CA LEU A 551 7.25 15.37 -21.80
C LEU A 551 8.26 15.85 -22.84
N ALA A 552 7.95 16.93 -23.56
CA ALA A 552 8.85 17.58 -24.49
C ALA A 552 8.95 19.08 -24.20
N ASP A 553 10.13 19.63 -24.44
CA ASP A 553 10.42 21.05 -24.38
C ASP A 553 11.35 21.44 -25.53
N PHE A 554 11.43 22.73 -25.83
CA PHE A 554 12.35 23.20 -26.85
C PHE A 554 12.82 24.62 -26.59
N PHE A 555 14.00 24.92 -27.12
CA PHE A 555 14.70 26.19 -26.96
C PHE A 555 15.19 26.70 -28.32
N PHE A 556 14.87 27.94 -28.62
CA PHE A 556 15.29 28.62 -29.84
C PHE A 556 16.74 29.08 -29.73
N LEU A 557 17.65 28.40 -30.44
CA LEU A 557 19.09 28.66 -30.35
C LEU A 557 19.55 29.78 -31.28
N SER A 558 19.03 29.82 -32.51
CA SER A 558 19.33 30.87 -33.49
C SER A 558 18.32 30.84 -34.63
N GLY A 559 18.10 31.97 -35.29
CA GLY A 559 17.32 32.04 -36.53
C GLY A 559 17.97 32.92 -37.59
N ASN A 560 17.64 32.64 -38.84
CA ASN A 560 18.00 33.45 -40.00
C ASN A 560 16.72 33.74 -40.80
N ALA A 561 16.15 34.93 -40.59
CA ALA A 561 14.94 35.36 -41.29
C ALA A 561 15.15 35.59 -42.79
N GLU A 562 16.38 35.78 -43.29
CA GLU A 562 16.62 35.88 -44.73
C GLU A 562 16.52 34.52 -45.43
N GLN A 563 16.72 33.44 -44.68
CA GLN A 563 16.70 32.05 -45.17
C GLN A 563 15.50 31.27 -44.66
N ASP A 564 14.64 31.88 -43.84
CA ASP A 564 13.53 31.25 -43.14
C ASP A 564 13.95 29.99 -42.36
N ARG A 565 15.07 30.06 -41.62
CA ARG A 565 15.61 28.90 -40.88
C ARG A 565 15.80 29.16 -39.38
N ALA A 566 15.40 28.21 -38.54
CA ALA A 566 15.61 28.22 -37.10
C ALA A 566 16.37 26.97 -36.65
N ASN A 567 17.38 27.16 -35.81
CA ASN A 567 17.99 26.06 -35.05
C ASN A 567 17.29 25.96 -33.70
N ILE A 568 16.67 24.82 -33.43
CA ILE A 568 15.85 24.58 -32.25
C ILE A 568 16.42 23.35 -31.52
N GLU A 569 16.75 23.51 -30.25
CA GLU A 569 17.14 22.42 -29.37
C GLU A 569 15.88 21.82 -28.76
N VAL A 570 15.63 20.55 -29.02
CA VAL A 570 14.44 19.84 -28.50
C VAL A 570 14.88 18.83 -27.46
N TRP A 571 14.20 18.88 -26.32
CA TRP A 571 14.37 18.03 -25.15
C TRP A 571 13.14 17.17 -24.99
N LYS A 572 13.29 15.86 -24.81
CA LYS A 572 12.15 14.97 -24.57
C LYS A 572 12.52 13.87 -23.60
N VAL A 573 11.61 13.53 -22.70
CA VAL A 573 11.74 12.29 -21.91
C VAL A 573 11.44 11.12 -22.82
N TYR A 574 12.41 10.21 -22.92
CA TYR A 574 12.30 8.96 -23.67
C TYR A 574 13.00 7.87 -22.88
N ASP A 575 12.26 6.81 -22.56
CA ASP A 575 12.73 5.68 -21.76
C ASP A 575 13.23 6.13 -20.37
N GLY A 576 12.52 7.09 -19.78
CA GLY A 576 12.77 7.64 -18.45
C GLY A 576 13.95 8.60 -18.39
N LEU A 577 14.53 8.93 -19.55
CA LEU A 577 15.76 9.69 -19.69
C LEU A 577 15.50 10.95 -20.52
N TRP A 578 16.07 12.08 -20.13
CA TRP A 578 16.06 13.26 -21.00
C TRP A 578 16.96 12.98 -22.20
N GLN A 579 16.39 13.15 -23.39
CA GLN A 579 17.06 13.12 -24.67
C GLN A 579 17.06 14.51 -25.27
N VAL A 580 18.14 14.86 -25.96
CA VAL A 580 18.31 16.17 -26.58
C VAL A 580 18.83 16.02 -28.01
N ALA A 581 18.26 16.79 -28.94
CA ALA A 581 18.81 16.98 -30.28
C ALA A 581 18.54 18.40 -30.78
N THR A 582 19.32 18.84 -31.76
CA THR A 582 19.10 20.13 -32.43
C THR A 582 18.55 19.88 -33.83
N PHE A 583 17.50 20.60 -34.18
CA PHE A 583 16.83 20.54 -35.47
C PHE A 583 16.95 21.88 -36.19
N GLU A 584 17.14 21.83 -37.51
CA GLU A 584 17.09 23.00 -38.38
C GLU A 584 15.73 23.01 -39.09
N GLU A 585 14.84 23.89 -38.66
CA GLU A 585 13.44 23.94 -39.11
C GLU A 585 13.14 25.20 -39.91
N ASN A 586 12.17 25.09 -40.83
CA ASN A 586 11.63 26.22 -41.58
C ASN A 586 10.18 26.50 -41.15
N PRO A 587 9.67 27.75 -41.28
CA PRO A 587 8.26 28.06 -41.21
C PRO A 587 7.39 27.07 -41.99
N GLY A 588 6.34 26.56 -41.33
CA GLY A 588 5.45 25.51 -41.83
C GLY A 588 5.84 24.08 -41.40
N ASN A 589 7.02 23.87 -40.80
CA ASN A 589 7.41 22.57 -40.26
C ASN A 589 7.03 22.40 -38.78
N GLY A 590 6.79 21.16 -38.38
CA GLY A 590 6.71 20.79 -36.96
C GLY A 590 8.06 20.96 -36.26
N ILE A 591 8.05 21.38 -35.00
CA ILE A 591 9.26 21.52 -34.19
C ILE A 591 9.68 20.14 -33.67
N GLY A 592 10.86 19.70 -34.12
CA GLY A 592 11.46 18.41 -33.78
C GLY A 592 11.23 17.35 -34.86
N GLY A 593 11.79 16.17 -34.65
CA GLY A 593 11.69 15.08 -35.60
C GLY A 593 12.25 13.79 -35.04
N THR A 594 12.46 12.79 -35.90
CA THR A 594 13.08 11.54 -35.46
C THR A 594 14.59 11.58 -35.59
N GLU A 595 15.31 11.30 -34.52
CA GLU A 595 16.78 11.30 -34.47
C GLU A 595 17.31 9.93 -33.99
N THR A 596 18.52 9.55 -34.41
CA THR A 596 19.15 8.32 -33.91
C THR A 596 20.06 8.63 -32.74
N LEU A 597 19.55 8.42 -31.53
CA LEU A 597 20.22 8.73 -30.26
C LEU A 597 20.75 7.47 -29.60
N ASP A 598 21.76 7.63 -28.76
CA ASP A 598 22.22 6.56 -27.88
C ASP A 598 21.38 6.56 -26.59
N VAL A 599 20.46 5.61 -26.49
CA VAL A 599 19.61 5.41 -25.32
C VAL A 599 20.12 4.16 -24.60
N ARG A 600 20.82 4.38 -23.48
CA ARG A 600 21.38 3.32 -22.61
C ARG A 600 22.33 2.36 -23.36
N GLY A 601 23.22 2.90 -24.18
CA GLY A 601 24.21 2.13 -24.95
C GLY A 601 23.64 1.46 -26.21
N ARG A 602 22.42 1.82 -26.61
CA ARG A 602 21.77 1.31 -27.82
C ARG A 602 21.36 2.49 -28.71
N ARG A 603 21.80 2.46 -29.97
CA ARG A 603 21.34 3.42 -30.99
C ARG A 603 19.88 3.15 -31.31
N GLN A 604 18.99 4.04 -30.90
CA GLN A 604 17.56 3.96 -31.14
C GLN A 604 17.07 5.17 -31.92
N ARG A 605 16.04 4.96 -32.75
CA ARG A 605 15.37 6.03 -33.48
C ARG A 605 14.30 6.62 -32.55
N VAL A 606 14.58 7.79 -32.00
CA VAL A 606 13.76 8.50 -31.01
C VAL A 606 12.95 9.59 -31.69
N ASP A 607 11.64 9.61 -31.50
CA ASP A 607 10.79 10.70 -31.98
C ASP A 607 10.77 11.85 -30.97
N LEU A 608 11.50 12.93 -31.31
CA LEU A 608 11.56 14.17 -30.55
C LEU A 608 10.53 15.20 -31.03
N SER A 609 9.49 14.81 -31.77
CA SER A 609 8.42 15.74 -32.13
C SER A 609 7.73 16.31 -30.88
N THR A 610 7.52 17.63 -30.89
CA THR A 610 6.87 18.39 -29.80
C THR A 610 5.38 18.62 -30.07
N GLY A 611 4.95 18.41 -31.32
CA GLY A 611 3.62 18.79 -31.82
C GLY A 611 3.44 20.29 -32.09
N ALA A 612 4.41 21.14 -31.73
CA ALA A 612 4.37 22.56 -32.07
C ALA A 612 4.72 22.79 -33.56
N LEU A 613 4.18 23.84 -34.16
CA LEU A 613 4.40 24.23 -35.55
C LEU A 613 5.15 25.56 -35.62
N LEU A 614 6.29 25.60 -36.29
CA LEU A 614 7.02 26.84 -36.54
C LEU A 614 6.23 27.67 -37.57
N LEU A 615 5.85 28.90 -37.22
CA LEU A 615 5.05 29.76 -38.08
C LEU A 615 5.87 30.83 -38.80
N ASP A 616 6.81 31.46 -38.11
CA ASP A 616 7.59 32.58 -38.63
C ASP A 616 8.87 32.81 -37.83
N ILE A 617 9.85 33.48 -38.45
CA ILE A 617 11.10 33.91 -37.82
C ILE A 617 11.31 35.38 -38.18
N ASP A 618 11.21 36.25 -37.18
CA ASP A 618 11.31 37.69 -37.36
C ASP A 618 12.61 38.22 -36.76
N VAL A 619 13.15 39.26 -37.39
CA VAL A 619 14.30 40.01 -36.91
C VAL A 619 13.76 41.29 -36.30
N LEU A 620 13.75 41.37 -34.97
CA LEU A 620 13.44 42.63 -34.32
C LEU A 620 14.61 43.57 -34.60
N GLN A 621 14.35 44.60 -35.42
CA GLN A 621 15.31 45.66 -35.72
C GLN A 621 15.62 46.44 -34.43
N ALA A 622 16.52 45.90 -33.62
CA ALA A 622 17.17 46.62 -32.55
C ALA A 622 18.12 47.66 -33.17
N ILE A 623 18.25 48.81 -32.51
CA ILE A 623 19.22 49.87 -32.89
C ILE A 623 20.67 49.36 -32.72
N ASP A 624 20.87 48.25 -32.00
CA ASP A 624 22.16 47.64 -31.73
C ASP A 624 22.66 46.69 -32.83
N ARG A 625 23.98 46.50 -32.89
CA ARG A 625 24.71 45.75 -33.94
C ARG A 625 24.46 44.24 -33.97
N ASN A 626 23.65 43.70 -33.07
CA ASN A 626 23.33 42.28 -33.00
C ASN A 626 21.81 42.12 -32.89
N PRO A 627 21.08 42.08 -34.02
CA PRO A 627 19.63 42.04 -33.98
C PRO A 627 19.19 40.71 -33.36
N ASP A 628 18.33 40.77 -32.34
CA ASP A 628 17.81 39.56 -31.74
C ASP A 628 16.70 38.98 -32.60
N THR A 629 16.68 37.65 -32.68
CA THR A 629 15.70 36.93 -33.49
C THR A 629 14.56 36.47 -32.61
N ARG A 630 13.35 36.51 -33.17
CA ARG A 630 12.13 36.05 -32.54
C ARG A 630 11.54 34.94 -33.37
N MET A 631 11.25 33.82 -32.72
CA MET A 631 10.52 32.71 -33.31
C MET A 631 9.04 32.83 -32.95
N VAL A 632 8.15 32.70 -33.92
CA VAL A 632 6.68 32.60 -33.72
C VAL A 632 6.25 31.18 -34.05
N TYR A 633 5.48 30.56 -33.17
CA TYR A 633 5.08 29.17 -33.30
C TYR A 633 3.67 28.94 -32.74
N GLU A 634 3.01 27.89 -33.21
CA GLU A 634 1.74 27.39 -32.71
C GLU A 634 1.99 26.17 -31.82
N ASN A 635 1.47 26.18 -30.60
CA ASN A 635 1.49 25.00 -29.72
C ASN A 635 0.51 23.92 -30.20
N PRO A 636 0.60 22.68 -29.69
CA PRO A 636 -0.37 21.63 -29.96
C PRO A 636 -1.84 21.99 -29.63
N ASP A 637 -2.06 22.95 -28.72
CA ASP A 637 -3.38 23.46 -28.33
C ASP A 637 -3.91 24.57 -29.26
N GLY A 638 -3.19 24.89 -30.35
CA GLY A 638 -3.52 25.96 -31.30
C GLY A 638 -3.19 27.37 -30.81
N THR A 639 -2.54 27.52 -29.65
CA THR A 639 -2.13 28.85 -29.17
C THR A 639 -0.86 29.31 -29.87
N ILE A 640 -0.91 30.51 -30.45
CA ILE A 640 0.27 31.14 -31.05
C ILE A 640 1.08 31.81 -29.95
N ARG A 641 2.37 31.50 -29.90
CA ARG A 641 3.34 32.09 -28.97
C ARG A 641 4.56 32.58 -29.74
N SER A 642 5.36 33.40 -29.09
CA SER A 642 6.67 33.80 -29.59
C SER A 642 7.73 33.68 -28.52
N ARG A 643 8.95 33.31 -28.91
CA ARG A 643 10.11 33.24 -28.02
C ARG A 643 11.28 34.01 -28.63
N MET A 644 12.03 34.71 -27.78
CA MET A 644 13.26 35.36 -28.16
C MET A 644 14.43 34.39 -27.98
N ARG A 645 15.42 34.47 -28.86
CA ARG A 645 16.63 33.64 -28.76
C ARG A 645 17.35 33.85 -27.43
N GLN A 646 17.48 35.10 -26.99
CA GLN A 646 18.18 35.40 -25.74
C GLN A 646 17.47 34.76 -24.53
N ASP A 647 16.14 34.87 -24.46
CA ASP A 647 15.34 34.33 -23.36
C ASP A 647 15.49 32.80 -23.23
N ASP A 648 15.50 32.08 -24.35
CA ASP A 648 15.65 30.62 -24.36
C ASP A 648 17.10 30.18 -24.05
N GLN A 649 18.11 30.90 -24.56
CA GLN A 649 19.52 30.60 -24.28
C GLN A 649 19.88 30.81 -22.81
N GLU A 650 19.32 31.85 -22.20
CA GLU A 650 19.56 32.24 -20.80
C GLU A 650 18.54 31.64 -19.82
N SER A 651 17.55 30.91 -20.32
CA SER A 651 16.48 30.30 -19.54
C SER A 651 17.01 29.43 -18.41
N GLU A 652 16.53 29.71 -17.19
CA GLU A 652 16.78 28.87 -16.01
C GLU A 652 16.33 27.43 -16.26
N ARG A 653 15.21 27.25 -16.97
CA ARG A 653 14.68 25.94 -17.31
C ARG A 653 15.61 25.14 -18.21
N ARG A 654 16.24 25.78 -19.20
CA ARG A 654 17.25 25.15 -20.05
C ARG A 654 18.45 24.68 -19.24
N ARG A 655 18.94 25.53 -18.33
CA ARG A 655 20.06 25.19 -17.43
C ARG A 655 19.71 24.00 -16.52
N LEU A 656 18.52 24.00 -15.93
CA LEU A 656 18.04 22.88 -15.10
C LEU A 656 17.97 21.55 -15.89
N LEU A 657 17.54 21.59 -17.15
CA LEU A 657 17.54 20.41 -18.00
C LEU A 657 18.96 19.94 -18.36
N GLN A 658 19.88 20.87 -18.59
CA GLN A 658 21.30 20.55 -18.82
C GLN A 658 21.94 19.92 -17.58
N ASP A 659 21.72 20.49 -16.39
CA ASP A 659 22.23 19.96 -15.13
C ASP A 659 21.66 18.55 -14.85
N ARG A 660 20.37 18.34 -15.15
CA ARG A 660 19.72 17.03 -15.05
C ARG A 660 20.31 16.02 -16.02
N LEU A 661 20.52 16.40 -17.28
CA LEU A 661 21.13 15.52 -18.27
C LEU A 661 22.56 15.15 -17.89
N GLN A 662 23.35 16.11 -17.40
CA GLN A 662 24.69 15.83 -16.90
C GLN A 662 24.65 14.86 -15.71
N THR A 663 23.80 15.14 -14.71
CA THR A 663 23.61 14.25 -13.54
C THR A 663 23.22 12.84 -13.98
N GLN A 664 22.31 12.74 -14.93
CA GLN A 664 21.84 11.47 -15.48
C GLN A 664 22.96 10.73 -16.24
N GLN A 665 23.80 11.44 -17.00
CA GLN A 665 24.96 10.85 -17.69
C GLN A 665 26.02 10.36 -16.70
N GLU A 666 26.30 11.12 -15.65
CA GLU A 666 27.21 10.73 -14.57
C GLU A 666 26.71 9.47 -13.85
N GLN A 667 25.41 9.42 -13.52
CA GLN A 667 24.76 8.27 -12.88
C GLN A 667 24.77 7.01 -13.75
N LEU A 668 24.66 7.16 -15.07
CA LEU A 668 24.73 6.05 -16.02
C LEU A 668 26.17 5.64 -16.36
N GLY A 669 27.18 6.32 -15.82
CA GLY A 669 28.58 6.07 -16.16
C GLY A 669 28.92 6.41 -17.62
N LEU A 670 28.15 7.32 -18.24
CA LEU A 670 28.31 7.77 -19.62
C LEU A 670 29.13 9.06 -19.74
N ALA A 671 29.53 9.66 -18.61
CA ALA A 671 30.45 10.80 -18.59
C ALA A 671 31.86 10.33 -19.00
N GLY A 672 32.20 10.50 -20.29
CA GLY A 672 33.46 10.08 -20.91
C GLY A 672 34.35 11.23 -21.35
#